data_AF-A0A6P8LQN6-F1
#
_entry.id   AF-A0A6P8LQN6-F1
#
_cell.length_a   1.000
_cell.length_b   1.000
_cell.length_c   1.000
_cell.angle_alpha   90.00
_cell.angle_beta   90.00
_cell.angle_gamma   90.00
#
_symmetry.space_group_name_H-M   'P 1'
#
loop_
_entity.id
_entity.type
_entity.pdbx_description
1 polymer ?
#
loop_
_entity_poly.entity_id
_entity_poly.type
_entity_poly.pdbx_seq_one_letter_code
_entity_poly.pdbx_strand_id
1 'polypeptide(L)'
;MEENKTAIHDLNKLEVKDVWKEFYCPKYVTHLCPKTDKLSKEILDFYEQLKLDTNCILQKLDKLISDPITSDSIVRICRLLYDYLDKVGDDGYKVTDLPLVIKVLKFLGENVKMVKEYELHLDRMLELCNVPPILEKLSESVIHIDIMEQYFTLLGHLLVVLPTKQQTLKIHRALDSLLLKEQVRNVPTMKVEHCRKAMENSRLPLTVTELLQASFLRMYPKILELVFLLSSISHKCCYRMLEANILNVIFIRMDLPYAIQLQCTRPPDLLLDGEEYSDETTLLIMNTLWSLMKSIIFSNNMPRNLRENLKPTHCVLWGLCYAFKRQICYSQYRKFSAKIRNEIAMIILIISITLPSWNLVSSGIADAVIKYLIGIEFGSTTIFSKVIKFGRTTDDLHFEKTLLLIVTHLAEVDACIFLMIKRKLMQTVLQIVNPDIEGTKVTWNTSQFWDLWIHAVNALSILAPKMPKQFIEYDGGIRLCVMLEWCLNTKFDIKIVMNCIKTICIIILSNNKYLLEYFREYGIISSLIKLIKYILKFEKLREKEQKVLTLALISVERLMRKQKFYHDIYGEYSITFIMKLLFRCIYQKGSEFQLDQRLLLAIGSYIWECIIWSPKSLEKFIRYGGVYIILDLIEIVPYCSRCLFLAVFTDMCDNFFCGPFLCTWRATDKRTGLMSLLAKIWREEEIRIEVKRNVDGTVKDVKLPQMSKKQWLNTYCIKLARDNSPAIIDMIGSVRSKIFSICKIIERDNEKYEMAKEHYKKLHANLSMEDRITISTIELYFTLKLGQVWIEVAKYFEQVGITPLGMDGQALFLMTQRYLLWGKMTKERQARIIQSIEKEEDIEEKDEYARIRNSKLILALDAFDEIDYMYRTTDRSYRIKKKYEQIRQINLALKFPSISGDSHCHRTFQDKIMVTAIFNQHQTVNSGLTTDPCLNQMKLGKILPISPCDSYISDITYDSELLPSSLSNTCLSNIEKFLEN
;
A
#
# COMPACT_ATOMS: atom_id res chain seq x y z
N MET A 1 9.83 22.10 -60.62
CA MET A 1 8.57 22.80 -60.89
C MET A 1 7.98 23.17 -59.54
N GLU A 2 8.42 24.24 -58.86
CA GLU A 2 8.80 25.61 -59.32
C GLU A 2 7.57 26.37 -59.86
N GLU A 3 7.29 27.64 -59.54
CA GLU A 3 7.83 28.61 -58.54
C GLU A 3 6.66 29.63 -58.23
N ASN A 4 6.44 30.19 -57.03
CA ASN A 4 7.19 31.27 -56.35
C ASN A 4 7.37 32.55 -57.23
N LYS A 5 6.58 33.63 -57.09
CA LYS A 5 6.79 34.84 -56.23
C LYS A 5 5.95 36.02 -56.83
N THR A 6 5.62 37.21 -56.26
CA THR A 6 5.51 37.81 -54.89
C THR A 6 4.88 39.22 -55.00
N ALA A 7 4.25 39.73 -53.91
CA ALA A 7 4.13 41.16 -53.51
C ALA A 7 3.23 42.15 -54.34
N ILE A 8 2.81 43.37 -53.91
CA ILE A 8 2.55 44.10 -52.62
C ILE A 8 1.82 45.42 -52.99
N HIS A 9 0.81 45.92 -52.23
CA HIS A 9 0.66 47.29 -51.65
C HIS A 9 -0.78 47.66 -51.18
N ASP A 10 -0.85 48.74 -50.40
CA ASP A 10 -1.99 49.30 -49.63
C ASP A 10 -3.12 49.92 -50.51
N LEU A 11 -4.30 50.35 -50.01
CA LEU A 11 -4.46 51.51 -49.12
C LEU A 11 -5.81 51.63 -48.37
N ASN A 12 -5.84 52.59 -47.45
CA ASN A 12 -6.85 52.85 -46.41
C ASN A 12 -8.18 53.50 -46.85
N LYS A 13 -9.14 53.47 -45.91
CA LYS A 13 -10.30 54.38 -45.70
C LYS A 13 -11.51 54.30 -46.66
N LEU A 14 -12.64 53.93 -46.08
CA LEU A 14 -13.98 54.48 -46.38
C LEU A 14 -14.58 54.97 -45.03
N GLU A 15 -15.13 56.17 -45.00
CA GLU A 15 -15.54 56.85 -43.74
C GLU A 15 -16.98 56.48 -43.33
N VAL A 16 -17.22 56.32 -42.02
CA VAL A 16 -18.53 55.94 -41.46
C VAL A 16 -19.45 57.18 -41.31
N LYS A 17 -19.73 57.88 -42.42
CA LYS A 17 -20.56 59.11 -42.43
C LYS A 17 -21.92 58.98 -43.11
N ASP A 18 -22.17 57.91 -43.87
CA ASP A 18 -23.34 57.80 -44.76
C ASP A 18 -24.54 57.01 -44.19
N VAL A 19 -24.69 56.93 -42.86
CA VAL A 19 -25.79 56.17 -42.21
C VAL A 19 -26.79 57.07 -41.45
N TRP A 20 -26.42 58.30 -41.07
CA TRP A 20 -27.25 59.17 -40.23
C TRP A 20 -27.89 60.34 -41.00
N LYS A 21 -28.52 60.03 -42.14
CA LYS A 21 -29.40 60.95 -42.87
C LYS A 21 -30.86 60.46 -42.86
N GLU A 22 -31.55 60.63 -41.74
CA GLU A 22 -33.00 60.88 -41.72
C GLU A 22 -33.49 61.31 -40.33
N PHE A 23 -34.73 61.82 -40.25
CA PHE A 23 -35.46 62.25 -39.04
C PHE A 23 -34.93 63.49 -38.28
N TYR A 24 -35.05 64.63 -38.97
CA TYR A 24 -35.51 65.94 -38.47
C TYR A 24 -35.72 66.16 -36.96
N CYS A 25 -35.07 67.20 -36.43
CA CYS A 25 -35.60 68.04 -35.36
C CYS A 25 -35.44 69.54 -35.72
N PRO A 26 -36.28 70.48 -35.23
CA PRO A 26 -36.43 71.79 -35.88
C PRO A 26 -35.35 72.84 -35.53
N LYS A 27 -34.64 73.29 -36.57
CA LYS A 27 -34.10 74.65 -36.85
C LYS A 27 -34.04 75.67 -35.68
N TYR A 28 -32.82 76.01 -35.26
CA TYR A 28 -32.24 77.36 -34.99
C TYR A 28 -30.87 77.11 -34.31
N VAL A 29 -29.69 77.54 -34.77
CA VAL A 29 -29.26 78.43 -35.89
C VAL A 29 -28.13 77.74 -36.71
N THR A 30 -27.85 78.27 -37.91
CA THR A 30 -26.98 77.76 -38.98
C THR A 30 -25.58 77.24 -38.62
N HIS A 31 -25.20 76.10 -39.23
CA HIS A 31 -23.79 75.81 -39.55
C HIS A 31 -23.26 76.79 -40.60
N LEU A 32 -22.08 77.37 -40.35
CA LEU A 32 -21.12 77.78 -41.38
C LEU A 32 -19.71 77.40 -40.89
N CYS A 33 -18.93 76.73 -41.72
CA CYS A 33 -17.57 76.30 -41.39
C CYS A 33 -16.62 76.67 -42.53
N PRO A 34 -15.96 77.84 -42.48
CA PRO A 34 -14.92 78.21 -43.43
C PRO A 34 -13.57 77.62 -43.02
N LYS A 35 -12.87 76.98 -43.96
CA LYS A 35 -11.41 76.79 -43.88
C LYS A 35 -10.74 78.02 -44.51
N THR A 36 -9.86 78.71 -43.80
CA THR A 36 -8.78 79.53 -44.41
C THR A 36 -7.76 79.97 -43.37
N ASP A 37 -6.48 79.89 -43.72
CA ASP A 37 -5.43 80.62 -43.00
C ASP A 37 -5.45 82.10 -43.39
N LYS A 38 -5.80 82.99 -42.43
CA LYS A 38 -5.17 84.30 -42.15
C LYS A 38 -6.09 85.26 -41.38
N LEU A 39 -5.55 85.81 -40.29
CA LEU A 39 -6.02 87.00 -39.54
C LEU A 39 -7.38 86.86 -38.83
N SER A 40 -7.66 87.56 -37.72
CA SER A 40 -6.81 88.44 -36.88
C SER A 40 -6.83 87.97 -35.41
N LYS A 41 -6.02 88.61 -34.54
CA LYS A 41 -5.57 88.03 -33.26
C LYS A 41 -6.38 88.44 -32.02
N GLU A 42 -7.51 89.13 -32.19
CA GLU A 42 -8.05 90.05 -31.16
C GLU A 42 -9.50 89.76 -30.73
N ILE A 43 -10.02 88.56 -30.98
CA ILE A 43 -11.28 88.06 -30.39
C ILE A 43 -11.05 86.67 -29.77
N LEU A 44 -9.95 86.53 -29.01
CA LEU A 44 -9.56 85.27 -28.35
C LEU A 44 -9.11 85.42 -26.89
N ASP A 45 -9.30 86.60 -26.29
CA ASP A 45 -9.03 86.85 -24.87
C ASP A 45 -10.25 86.54 -23.99
N PHE A 46 -10.55 85.25 -23.88
CA PHE A 46 -11.13 84.65 -22.66
C PHE A 46 -10.47 83.30 -22.37
N TYR A 47 -9.13 83.33 -22.35
CA TYR A 47 -8.29 82.19 -22.00
C TYR A 47 -8.23 81.96 -20.48
N GLU A 48 -9.22 81.26 -19.93
CA GLU A 48 -8.98 80.39 -18.79
C GLU A 48 -9.28 78.93 -19.17
N GLN A 49 -8.22 78.21 -19.54
CA GLN A 49 -8.28 76.75 -19.70
C GLN A 49 -8.42 76.08 -18.32
N LEU A 50 -9.63 76.09 -17.77
CA LEU A 50 -10.00 75.24 -16.64
C LEU A 50 -9.83 73.78 -17.06
N LYS A 51 -8.67 73.21 -16.71
CA LYS A 51 -8.41 71.76 -16.70
C LYS A 51 -9.31 71.08 -15.68
N LEU A 52 -10.59 70.98 -16.00
CA LEU A 52 -11.58 70.23 -15.24
C LEU A 52 -11.13 68.77 -15.18
N ASP A 53 -10.70 68.38 -13.99
CA ASP A 53 -10.33 67.03 -13.58
C ASP A 53 -11.45 66.03 -13.89
N THR A 54 -11.08 64.85 -14.39
CA THR A 54 -12.02 63.76 -14.70
C THR A 54 -12.79 63.32 -13.46
N ASN A 55 -12.13 63.32 -12.29
CA ASN A 55 -12.77 62.99 -11.02
C ASN A 55 -13.82 64.05 -10.63
N CYS A 56 -13.53 65.34 -10.84
CA CYS A 56 -14.48 66.44 -10.61
C CYS A 56 -15.72 66.37 -11.53
N ILE A 57 -15.58 65.87 -12.77
CA ILE A 57 -16.71 65.63 -13.68
C ILE A 57 -17.53 64.42 -13.19
N LEU A 58 -16.87 63.31 -12.81
CA LEU A 58 -17.52 62.13 -12.25
C LEU A 58 -18.28 62.42 -10.94
N GLN A 59 -17.72 63.25 -10.04
CA GLN A 59 -18.41 63.67 -8.82
C GLN A 59 -19.66 64.54 -9.10
N LYS A 60 -19.66 65.31 -10.20
CA LYS A 60 -20.82 66.09 -10.63
C LYS A 60 -21.89 65.19 -11.27
N LEU A 61 -21.47 64.20 -12.06
CA LEU A 61 -22.36 63.15 -12.57
C LEU A 61 -23.00 62.36 -11.43
N ASP A 62 -22.22 61.86 -10.48
CA ASP A 62 -22.70 61.10 -9.31
C ASP A 62 -23.74 61.88 -8.49
N LYS A 63 -23.52 63.18 -8.27
CA LYS A 63 -24.49 64.06 -7.60
C LYS A 63 -25.79 64.23 -8.39
N LEU A 64 -25.72 64.41 -9.72
CA LEU A 64 -26.91 64.55 -10.58
C LEU A 64 -27.68 63.23 -10.75
N ILE A 65 -26.96 62.10 -10.70
CA ILE A 65 -27.51 60.74 -10.82
C ILE A 65 -28.14 60.25 -9.50
N SER A 66 -27.57 60.65 -8.36
CA SER A 66 -28.04 60.24 -7.03
C SER A 66 -29.18 61.11 -6.48
N ASP A 67 -29.43 62.29 -7.05
CA ASP A 67 -30.52 63.19 -6.66
C ASP A 67 -31.78 62.91 -7.50
N PRO A 68 -32.89 62.45 -6.88
CA PRO A 68 -34.11 62.06 -7.58
C PRO A 68 -34.90 63.23 -8.20
N ILE A 69 -34.46 64.48 -8.01
CA ILE A 69 -35.02 65.67 -8.66
C ILE A 69 -34.22 66.00 -9.94
N THR A 70 -32.97 65.56 -10.06
CA THR A 70 -32.08 65.88 -11.20
C THR A 70 -31.71 64.70 -12.10
N SER A 71 -32.09 63.47 -11.74
CA SER A 71 -31.95 62.25 -12.56
C SER A 71 -32.49 62.41 -13.99
N ASP A 72 -33.56 63.19 -14.13
CA ASP A 72 -34.31 63.37 -15.37
C ASP A 72 -33.72 64.47 -16.27
N SER A 73 -32.61 65.10 -15.86
CA SER A 73 -31.95 66.20 -16.58
C SER A 73 -31.07 65.71 -17.75
N ILE A 74 -31.67 64.90 -18.65
CA ILE A 74 -31.02 64.18 -19.77
C ILE A 74 -29.95 65.03 -20.48
N VAL A 75 -30.30 66.25 -20.92
CA VAL A 75 -29.37 67.15 -21.66
C VAL A 75 -28.13 67.53 -20.84
N ARG A 76 -28.26 67.66 -19.52
CA ARG A 76 -27.15 68.00 -18.60
C ARG A 76 -26.26 66.78 -18.34
N ILE A 77 -26.88 65.61 -18.21
CA ILE A 77 -26.20 64.33 -18.00
C ILE A 77 -25.42 63.93 -19.27
N CYS A 78 -26.04 63.96 -20.46
CA CYS A 78 -25.39 63.70 -21.74
C CYS A 78 -24.18 64.63 -22.01
N ARG A 79 -24.29 65.93 -21.69
CA ARG A 79 -23.15 66.87 -21.82
C ARG A 79 -21.98 66.47 -20.93
N LEU A 80 -22.23 66.21 -19.64
CA LEU A 80 -21.16 65.80 -18.72
C LEU A 80 -20.57 64.41 -19.05
N LEU A 81 -21.36 63.50 -19.64
CA LEU A 81 -20.86 62.22 -20.17
C LEU A 81 -19.99 62.42 -21.42
N TYR A 82 -20.36 63.36 -22.30
CA TYR A 82 -19.54 63.73 -23.46
C TYR A 82 -18.21 64.36 -23.01
N ASP A 83 -18.28 65.37 -22.14
CA ASP A 83 -17.11 66.08 -21.58
C ASP A 83 -16.17 65.12 -20.82
N TYR A 84 -16.71 64.06 -20.20
CA TYR A 84 -15.92 63.00 -19.57
C TYR A 84 -15.26 62.07 -20.58
N LEU A 85 -16.01 61.57 -21.57
CA LEU A 85 -15.53 60.61 -22.56
C LEU A 85 -14.46 61.20 -23.49
N ASP A 86 -14.61 62.47 -23.90
CA ASP A 86 -13.63 63.21 -24.71
C ASP A 86 -12.28 63.32 -23.98
N LYS A 87 -12.30 63.53 -22.65
CA LYS A 87 -11.10 63.62 -21.80
C LYS A 87 -10.44 62.27 -21.47
N VAL A 88 -11.18 61.16 -21.57
CA VAL A 88 -10.67 59.80 -21.29
C VAL A 88 -10.10 59.13 -22.56
N GLY A 89 -10.48 59.59 -23.75
CA GLY A 89 -9.90 59.12 -25.01
C GLY A 89 -10.10 57.62 -25.24
N ASP A 90 -9.00 56.89 -25.48
CA ASP A 90 -8.94 55.42 -25.60
C ASP A 90 -8.03 54.77 -24.52
N ASP A 91 -7.67 55.54 -23.49
CA ASP A 91 -6.72 55.11 -22.45
C ASP A 91 -7.35 54.18 -21.39
N GLY A 92 -8.66 54.29 -21.17
CA GLY A 92 -9.41 53.48 -20.21
C GLY A 92 -9.54 54.13 -18.83
N TYR A 93 -10.12 53.41 -17.89
CA TYR A 93 -10.46 53.96 -16.56
C TYR A 93 -9.29 53.89 -15.57
N LYS A 94 -9.12 54.94 -14.75
CA LYS A 94 -8.28 54.87 -13.54
C LYS A 94 -8.94 54.01 -12.47
N VAL A 95 -8.14 53.24 -11.72
CA VAL A 95 -8.63 52.46 -10.57
C VAL A 95 -9.22 53.34 -9.46
N THR A 96 -8.74 54.58 -9.31
CA THR A 96 -9.25 55.58 -8.36
C THR A 96 -10.62 56.17 -8.75
N ASP A 97 -10.87 56.35 -10.04
CA ASP A 97 -12.14 56.85 -10.58
C ASP A 97 -13.22 55.75 -10.67
N LEU A 98 -12.80 54.48 -10.66
CA LEU A 98 -13.64 53.29 -10.87
C LEU A 98 -14.92 53.24 -10.00
N PRO A 99 -14.93 53.59 -8.71
CA PRO A 99 -16.15 53.58 -7.88
C PRO A 99 -17.24 54.53 -8.39
N LEU A 100 -16.88 55.67 -8.98
CA LEU A 100 -17.83 56.61 -9.57
C LEU A 100 -18.27 56.13 -10.96
N VAL A 101 -17.34 55.62 -11.77
CA VAL A 101 -17.63 54.98 -13.07
C VAL A 101 -18.61 53.82 -12.89
N ILE A 102 -18.50 53.04 -11.82
CA ILE A 102 -19.40 51.93 -11.49
C ILE A 102 -20.84 52.41 -11.31
N LYS A 103 -21.06 53.52 -10.59
CA LYS A 103 -22.39 54.11 -10.43
C LYS A 103 -22.96 54.62 -11.75
N VAL A 104 -22.14 55.34 -12.53
CA VAL A 104 -22.53 55.91 -13.83
C VAL A 104 -22.93 54.82 -14.81
N LEU A 105 -22.12 53.76 -14.94
CA LEU A 105 -22.43 52.59 -15.77
C LEU A 105 -23.71 51.88 -15.33
N LYS A 106 -23.96 51.75 -14.01
CA LYS A 106 -25.20 51.17 -13.49
C LYS A 106 -26.43 52.00 -13.89
N PHE A 107 -26.40 53.31 -13.63
CA PHE A 107 -27.48 54.24 -14.00
C PHE A 107 -27.77 54.22 -15.50
N LEU A 108 -26.73 54.23 -16.35
CA LEU A 108 -26.88 54.12 -17.80
C LEU A 108 -27.50 52.78 -18.20
N GLY A 109 -27.03 51.67 -17.63
CA GLY A 109 -27.59 50.35 -17.92
C GLY A 109 -29.07 50.21 -17.54
N GLU A 110 -29.47 50.78 -16.39
CA GLU A 110 -30.87 50.78 -15.94
C GLU A 110 -31.76 51.69 -16.82
N ASN A 111 -31.28 52.86 -17.24
CA ASN A 111 -32.10 53.89 -17.91
C ASN A 111 -32.04 53.93 -19.44
N VAL A 112 -31.09 53.25 -20.10
CA VAL A 112 -31.00 53.19 -21.59
C VAL A 112 -32.26 52.63 -22.27
N LYS A 113 -33.09 51.86 -21.55
CA LYS A 113 -34.41 51.40 -22.05
C LYS A 113 -35.45 52.53 -22.16
N MET A 114 -35.29 53.62 -21.41
CA MET A 114 -36.21 54.76 -21.36
C MET A 114 -35.68 55.98 -22.12
N VAL A 115 -34.35 56.17 -22.14
CA VAL A 115 -33.67 57.33 -22.73
C VAL A 115 -32.65 56.85 -23.78
N LYS A 116 -32.91 57.12 -25.06
CA LYS A 116 -32.06 56.64 -26.17
C LYS A 116 -30.74 57.40 -26.28
N GLU A 117 -30.72 58.65 -25.85
CA GLU A 117 -29.57 59.54 -25.83
C GLU A 117 -28.43 58.96 -24.97
N TYR A 118 -28.75 58.12 -23.99
CA TYR A 118 -27.80 57.40 -23.16
C TYR A 118 -27.15 56.20 -23.85
N GLU A 119 -27.73 55.67 -24.94
CA GLU A 119 -27.24 54.47 -25.62
C GLU A 119 -25.84 54.68 -26.18
N LEU A 120 -25.59 55.80 -26.87
CA LEU A 120 -24.27 56.16 -27.42
C LEU A 120 -23.19 56.30 -26.33
N HIS A 121 -23.53 56.90 -25.20
CA HIS A 121 -22.60 57.08 -24.08
C HIS A 121 -22.29 55.73 -23.41
N LEU A 122 -23.30 54.90 -23.16
CA LEU A 122 -23.13 53.54 -22.64
C LEU A 122 -22.26 52.70 -23.57
N ASP A 123 -22.53 52.72 -24.88
CA ASP A 123 -21.83 51.87 -25.85
C ASP A 123 -20.34 52.22 -25.96
N ARG A 124 -19.98 53.50 -25.80
CA ARG A 124 -18.58 53.96 -25.71
C ARG A 124 -17.95 53.65 -24.34
N MET A 125 -18.69 53.77 -23.25
CA MET A 125 -18.20 53.36 -21.92
C MET A 125 -17.95 51.84 -21.84
N LEU A 126 -18.75 51.02 -22.52
CA LEU A 126 -18.55 49.57 -22.66
C LEU A 126 -17.36 49.22 -23.58
N GLU A 127 -17.01 50.09 -24.54
CA GLU A 127 -15.78 49.94 -25.32
C GLU A 127 -14.53 50.17 -24.46
N LEU A 128 -14.54 51.20 -23.60
CA LEU A 128 -13.46 51.47 -22.64
C LEU A 128 -13.27 50.34 -21.61
N CYS A 129 -14.31 49.54 -21.34
CA CYS A 129 -14.19 48.34 -20.49
C CYS A 129 -13.27 47.25 -21.07
N ASN A 130 -12.88 47.34 -22.36
CA ASN A 130 -11.90 46.43 -23.00
C ASN A 130 -10.44 46.78 -22.68
N VAL A 131 -10.19 47.76 -21.81
CA VAL A 131 -8.85 48.17 -21.37
C VAL A 131 -8.71 47.85 -19.86
N PRO A 132 -7.63 47.18 -19.42
CA PRO A 132 -7.38 46.96 -18.00
C PRO A 132 -7.19 48.30 -17.28
N PRO A 133 -7.83 48.52 -16.11
CA PRO A 133 -7.72 49.78 -15.40
C PRO A 133 -6.28 50.24 -15.11
N ILE A 134 -6.06 51.54 -15.28
CA ILE A 134 -4.77 52.21 -15.07
C ILE A 134 -4.52 52.42 -13.57
N LEU A 135 -3.30 52.12 -13.14
CA LEU A 135 -2.77 52.38 -11.81
C LEU A 135 -1.92 53.66 -11.84
N GLU A 136 -1.94 54.45 -10.77
CA GLU A 136 -1.01 55.58 -10.63
C GLU A 136 0.30 55.13 -9.95
N LYS A 137 0.24 54.07 -9.12
CA LYS A 137 1.41 53.39 -8.52
C LYS A 137 1.22 51.87 -8.50
N LEU A 138 2.29 51.12 -8.76
CA LEU A 138 2.23 49.64 -8.76
C LEU A 138 1.76 49.02 -7.43
N SER A 139 1.95 49.71 -6.30
CA SER A 139 1.49 49.30 -4.97
C SER A 139 -0.05 49.31 -4.81
N GLU A 140 -0.77 50.08 -5.62
CA GLU A 140 -2.24 50.18 -5.54
C GLU A 140 -2.95 48.89 -5.97
N SER A 141 -2.25 48.02 -6.73
CA SER A 141 -2.75 46.74 -7.24
C SER A 141 -3.24 45.77 -6.15
N VAL A 142 -2.71 45.86 -4.93
CA VAL A 142 -3.14 45.06 -3.76
C VAL A 142 -4.19 45.80 -2.93
N ILE A 143 -4.16 47.13 -2.90
CA ILE A 143 -5.03 47.98 -2.08
C ILE A 143 -6.44 48.09 -2.67
N HIS A 144 -6.57 48.00 -4.00
CA HIS A 144 -7.84 48.21 -4.71
C HIS A 144 -8.47 46.92 -5.26
N ILE A 145 -8.13 45.75 -4.69
CA ILE A 145 -8.75 44.47 -5.07
C ILE A 145 -10.27 44.54 -4.86
N ASP A 146 -10.75 45.04 -3.72
CA ASP A 146 -12.18 45.17 -3.40
C ASP A 146 -12.96 46.04 -4.40
N ILE A 147 -12.31 47.06 -4.97
CA ILE A 147 -12.88 47.92 -6.03
C ILE A 147 -13.02 47.12 -7.33
N MET A 148 -12.03 46.29 -7.66
CA MET A 148 -12.12 45.37 -8.80
C MET A 148 -13.16 44.26 -8.59
N GLU A 149 -13.39 43.79 -7.37
CA GLU A 149 -14.47 42.84 -7.04
C GLU A 149 -15.85 43.44 -7.29
N GLN A 150 -16.03 44.72 -6.95
CA GLN A 150 -17.23 45.49 -7.28
C GLN A 150 -17.36 45.71 -8.80
N TYR A 151 -16.26 45.97 -9.51
CA TYR A 151 -16.25 46.12 -10.97
C TYR A 151 -16.65 44.85 -11.72
N PHE A 152 -16.09 43.68 -11.37
CA PHE A 152 -16.53 42.40 -11.95
C PHE A 152 -17.99 42.08 -11.58
N THR A 153 -18.44 42.45 -10.38
CA THR A 153 -19.84 42.34 -9.97
C THR A 153 -20.77 43.23 -10.81
N LEU A 154 -20.35 44.45 -11.15
CA LEU A 154 -21.08 45.33 -12.08
C LEU A 154 -21.13 44.73 -13.50
N LEU A 155 -20.01 44.25 -14.04
CA LEU A 155 -19.99 43.63 -15.37
C LEU A 155 -20.97 42.44 -15.42
N GLY A 156 -21.06 41.65 -14.34
CA GLY A 156 -22.08 40.61 -14.17
C GLY A 156 -23.51 41.16 -14.17
N HIS A 157 -23.77 42.24 -13.41
CA HIS A 157 -25.09 42.88 -13.37
C HIS A 157 -25.51 43.46 -14.72
N LEU A 158 -24.59 44.07 -15.48
CA LEU A 158 -24.86 44.62 -16.81
C LEU A 158 -25.24 43.51 -17.82
N LEU A 159 -24.70 42.29 -17.69
CA LEU A 159 -25.16 41.13 -18.48
C LEU A 159 -26.62 40.73 -18.20
N VAL A 160 -27.19 41.13 -17.06
CA VAL A 160 -28.61 40.93 -16.71
C VAL A 160 -29.50 42.07 -17.22
N VAL A 161 -29.03 43.31 -17.09
CA VAL A 161 -29.86 44.49 -17.39
C VAL A 161 -29.92 44.79 -18.89
N LEU A 162 -28.81 44.64 -19.62
CA LEU A 162 -28.71 45.09 -21.02
C LEU A 162 -29.40 44.12 -22.00
N PRO A 163 -30.36 44.59 -22.82
CA PRO A 163 -31.20 43.71 -23.64
C PRO A 163 -30.59 43.39 -25.02
N THR A 164 -29.60 44.16 -25.51
CA THR A 164 -29.11 44.02 -26.88
C THR A 164 -27.92 43.05 -26.96
N LYS A 165 -27.98 42.15 -27.94
CA LYS A 165 -26.90 41.19 -28.22
C LYS A 165 -25.55 41.86 -28.50
N GLN A 166 -25.55 43.09 -29.02
CA GLN A 166 -24.32 43.86 -29.29
C GLN A 166 -23.66 44.34 -27.98
N GLN A 167 -24.43 44.90 -27.04
CA GLN A 167 -23.92 45.30 -25.73
C GLN A 167 -23.45 44.08 -24.89
N THR A 168 -24.16 42.96 -24.94
CA THR A 168 -23.68 41.70 -24.30
C THR A 168 -22.33 41.28 -24.90
N LEU A 169 -22.16 41.37 -26.22
CA LEU A 169 -20.89 41.05 -26.90
C LEU A 169 -19.76 42.06 -26.60
N LYS A 170 -20.07 43.31 -26.24
CA LYS A 170 -19.06 44.26 -25.72
C LYS A 170 -18.56 43.85 -24.32
N ILE A 171 -19.45 43.45 -23.41
CA ILE A 171 -19.07 42.97 -22.07
C ILE A 171 -18.29 41.63 -22.16
N HIS A 172 -18.66 40.74 -23.07
CA HIS A 172 -17.86 39.54 -23.39
C HIS A 172 -16.41 39.87 -23.69
N ARG A 173 -16.18 40.76 -24.68
CA ARG A 173 -14.83 41.17 -25.10
C ARG A 173 -14.06 41.84 -23.97
N ALA A 174 -14.76 42.60 -23.11
CA ALA A 174 -14.17 43.18 -21.90
C ALA A 174 -13.67 42.07 -20.96
N LEU A 175 -14.51 41.10 -20.61
CA LEU A 175 -14.12 39.96 -19.75
C LEU A 175 -12.98 39.12 -20.38
N ASP A 176 -13.04 38.81 -21.67
CA ASP A 176 -11.94 38.14 -22.40
C ASP A 176 -10.64 38.95 -22.29
N SER A 177 -10.70 40.27 -22.48
CA SER A 177 -9.52 41.14 -22.43
C SER A 177 -8.90 41.24 -21.04
N LEU A 178 -9.73 41.31 -19.98
CA LEU A 178 -9.30 41.47 -18.59
C LEU A 178 -8.75 40.16 -17.98
N LEU A 179 -9.11 39.00 -18.53
CA LEU A 179 -8.82 37.68 -17.96
C LEU A 179 -7.83 36.85 -18.77
N LEU A 180 -7.69 37.09 -20.08
CA LEU A 180 -6.78 36.36 -20.98
C LEU A 180 -5.63 37.19 -21.55
N LYS A 181 -5.79 38.50 -21.77
CA LYS A 181 -4.82 39.32 -22.52
C LYS A 181 -3.95 40.16 -21.60
N GLU A 182 -2.64 39.91 -21.62
CA GLU A 182 -1.66 40.91 -21.19
C GLU A 182 -1.55 41.99 -22.28
N GLN A 183 -2.14 43.16 -22.04
CA GLN A 183 -2.03 44.29 -22.97
C GLN A 183 -0.68 44.97 -22.81
N VAL A 184 0.18 44.88 -23.84
CA VAL A 184 1.45 45.60 -23.90
C VAL A 184 1.17 47.08 -24.22
N ARG A 185 0.80 47.85 -23.18
CA ARG A 185 0.80 49.32 -23.18
C ARG A 185 1.96 49.80 -22.29
N ASN A 186 2.57 50.94 -22.63
CA ASN A 186 3.67 51.54 -21.85
C ASN A 186 3.20 52.24 -20.55
N VAL A 187 2.10 51.76 -19.95
CA VAL A 187 1.38 52.38 -18.83
C VAL A 187 1.11 51.31 -17.76
N PRO A 188 1.38 51.58 -16.47
CA PRO A 188 1.08 50.63 -15.40
C PRO A 188 -0.43 50.36 -15.32
N THR A 189 -0.82 49.10 -15.56
CA THR A 189 -2.21 48.64 -15.57
C THR A 189 -2.40 47.43 -14.66
N MET A 190 -3.64 47.13 -14.28
CA MET A 190 -3.96 45.99 -13.42
C MET A 190 -3.52 44.65 -14.04
N LYS A 191 -2.63 43.93 -13.34
CA LYS A 191 -2.15 42.60 -13.74
C LYS A 191 -3.29 41.57 -13.79
N VAL A 192 -3.25 40.71 -14.81
CA VAL A 192 -4.24 39.64 -15.04
C VAL A 192 -4.43 38.73 -13.82
N GLU A 193 -3.37 38.44 -13.04
CA GLU A 193 -3.46 37.67 -11.79
C GLU A 193 -4.39 38.32 -10.74
N HIS A 194 -4.32 39.64 -10.60
CA HIS A 194 -5.13 40.40 -9.66
C HIS A 194 -6.57 40.54 -10.16
N CYS A 195 -6.76 40.73 -11.47
CA CYS A 195 -8.07 40.64 -12.12
C CYS A 195 -8.74 39.28 -11.89
N ARG A 196 -8.00 38.17 -12.01
CA ARG A 196 -8.51 36.82 -11.72
C ARG A 196 -8.89 36.65 -10.24
N LYS A 197 -8.05 37.13 -9.31
CA LYS A 197 -8.34 37.06 -7.86
C LYS A 197 -9.61 37.85 -7.49
N ALA A 198 -9.79 39.05 -8.06
CA ALA A 198 -11.00 39.85 -7.87
C ALA A 198 -12.25 39.19 -8.51
N MET A 199 -12.11 38.64 -9.72
CA MET A 199 -13.16 37.88 -10.39
C MET A 199 -13.67 36.70 -9.52
N GLU A 200 -12.78 35.94 -8.88
CA GLU A 200 -13.15 34.81 -8.00
C GLU A 200 -14.00 35.22 -6.79
N ASN A 201 -13.75 36.41 -6.23
CA ASN A 201 -14.43 36.93 -5.05
C ASN A 201 -15.72 37.71 -5.40
N SER A 202 -15.77 38.33 -6.58
CA SER A 202 -16.95 39.00 -7.14
C SER A 202 -18.20 38.10 -7.22
N ARG A 203 -19.38 38.68 -7.46
CA ARG A 203 -20.60 37.89 -7.74
C ARG A 203 -20.68 37.35 -9.18
N LEU A 204 -19.76 37.72 -10.07
CA LEU A 204 -19.81 37.36 -11.50
C LEU A 204 -20.02 35.86 -11.77
N PRO A 205 -19.34 34.90 -11.09
CA PRO A 205 -19.57 33.48 -11.33
C PRO A 205 -21.01 33.03 -11.04
N LEU A 206 -21.66 33.62 -10.02
CA LEU A 206 -23.04 33.32 -9.64
C LEU A 206 -24.02 33.92 -10.66
N THR A 207 -23.84 35.19 -11.00
CA THR A 207 -24.73 35.88 -11.96
C THR A 207 -24.67 35.27 -13.36
N VAL A 208 -23.50 34.77 -13.80
CA VAL A 208 -23.39 34.04 -15.07
C VAL A 208 -24.13 32.68 -15.03
N THR A 209 -24.21 32.01 -13.87
CA THR A 209 -25.02 30.78 -13.74
C THR A 209 -26.52 31.04 -13.73
N GLU A 210 -26.97 32.09 -13.05
CA GLU A 210 -28.36 32.55 -13.06
C GLU A 210 -28.79 32.93 -14.49
N LEU A 211 -27.92 33.62 -15.22
CA LEU A 211 -28.11 33.94 -16.64
C LEU A 211 -28.16 32.71 -17.54
N LEU A 212 -27.34 31.68 -17.30
CA LEU A 212 -27.36 30.45 -18.10
C LEU A 212 -28.69 29.69 -17.95
N GLN A 213 -29.32 29.78 -16.77
CA GLN A 213 -30.64 29.23 -16.52
C GLN A 213 -31.73 30.06 -17.20
N ALA A 214 -31.65 31.38 -17.15
CA ALA A 214 -32.63 32.29 -17.75
C ALA A 214 -32.51 32.45 -19.28
N SER A 215 -31.33 32.21 -19.87
CA SER A 215 -31.04 32.61 -21.26
C SER A 215 -31.91 31.91 -22.30
N PHE A 216 -32.41 32.68 -23.27
CA PHE A 216 -33.05 32.16 -24.48
C PHE A 216 -32.05 31.48 -25.42
N LEU A 217 -32.55 30.60 -26.31
CA LEU A 217 -31.75 29.77 -27.23
C LEU A 217 -30.63 30.53 -27.96
N ARG A 218 -30.91 31.71 -28.53
CA ARG A 218 -29.92 32.51 -29.29
C ARG A 218 -28.81 33.14 -28.44
N MET A 219 -28.95 33.16 -27.12
CA MET A 219 -27.98 33.70 -26.16
C MET A 219 -27.28 32.61 -25.34
N TYR A 220 -27.89 31.44 -25.19
CA TYR A 220 -27.34 30.33 -24.41
C TYR A 220 -25.89 29.95 -24.78
N PRO A 221 -25.49 29.80 -26.07
CA PRO A 221 -24.10 29.52 -26.42
C PRO A 221 -23.12 30.62 -25.96
N LYS A 222 -23.57 31.88 -25.93
CA LYS A 222 -22.73 33.02 -25.50
C LYS A 222 -22.59 33.07 -23.97
N ILE A 223 -23.68 32.92 -23.20
CA ILE A 223 -23.53 32.78 -21.75
C ILE A 223 -22.68 31.55 -21.39
N LEU A 224 -22.75 30.47 -22.17
CA LEU A 224 -21.92 29.28 -22.00
C LEU A 224 -20.44 29.49 -22.35
N GLU A 225 -20.10 30.40 -23.28
CA GLU A 225 -18.71 30.84 -23.52
C GLU A 225 -18.13 31.54 -22.29
N LEU A 226 -18.90 32.38 -21.58
CA LEU A 226 -18.46 32.99 -20.32
C LEU A 226 -18.29 31.94 -19.21
N VAL A 227 -19.22 30.97 -19.10
CA VAL A 227 -19.05 29.83 -18.18
C VAL A 227 -17.75 29.08 -18.48
N PHE A 228 -17.42 28.85 -19.75
CA PHE A 228 -16.19 28.18 -20.14
C PHE A 228 -14.94 28.99 -19.76
N LEU A 229 -14.95 30.29 -20.04
CA LEU A 229 -13.89 31.22 -19.65
C LEU A 229 -13.64 31.18 -18.13
N LEU A 230 -14.69 31.40 -17.33
CA LEU A 230 -14.58 31.43 -15.86
C LEU A 230 -14.15 30.07 -15.28
N SER A 231 -14.66 28.96 -15.83
CA SER A 231 -14.37 27.60 -15.36
C SER A 231 -13.04 27.02 -15.82
N SER A 232 -12.42 27.57 -16.87
CA SER A 232 -11.08 27.17 -17.33
C SER A 232 -9.96 27.98 -16.67
N ILE A 233 -10.27 29.17 -16.17
CA ILE A 233 -9.29 30.08 -15.53
C ILE A 233 -9.14 29.81 -14.02
N SER A 234 -10.19 29.45 -13.28
CA SER A 234 -10.07 29.18 -11.84
C SER A 234 -11.02 28.09 -11.31
N HIS A 235 -10.46 27.15 -10.54
CA HIS A 235 -11.22 26.17 -9.77
C HIS A 235 -12.11 26.80 -8.69
N LYS A 236 -11.76 27.98 -8.15
CA LYS A 236 -12.60 28.67 -7.17
C LYS A 236 -13.86 29.25 -7.82
N CYS A 237 -13.77 29.72 -9.07
CA CYS A 237 -14.95 30.02 -9.87
C CYS A 237 -15.80 28.76 -10.11
N CYS A 238 -15.19 27.60 -10.41
CA CYS A 238 -15.93 26.33 -10.51
C CYS A 238 -16.71 26.00 -9.23
N TYR A 239 -16.11 26.13 -8.03
CA TYR A 239 -16.81 25.84 -6.78
C TYR A 239 -18.02 26.74 -6.55
N ARG A 240 -17.91 28.05 -6.80
CA ARG A 240 -19.05 28.98 -6.65
C ARG A 240 -20.14 28.72 -7.69
N MET A 241 -19.78 28.33 -8.91
CA MET A 241 -20.75 27.88 -9.92
C MET A 241 -21.41 26.53 -9.56
N LEU A 242 -20.70 25.64 -8.87
CA LEU A 242 -21.25 24.38 -8.35
C LEU A 242 -22.18 24.61 -7.15
N GLU A 243 -21.89 25.57 -6.28
CA GLU A 243 -22.82 26.04 -5.23
C GLU A 243 -24.13 26.59 -5.83
N ALA A 244 -24.03 27.32 -6.94
CA ALA A 244 -25.17 27.76 -7.75
C ALA A 244 -25.78 26.66 -8.64
N ASN A 245 -25.44 25.39 -8.43
CA ASN A 245 -26.01 24.22 -9.12
C ASN A 245 -25.89 24.24 -10.66
N ILE A 246 -24.82 24.83 -11.22
CA ILE A 246 -24.64 24.94 -12.69
C ILE A 246 -24.80 23.63 -13.46
N LEU A 247 -24.37 22.50 -12.87
CA LEU A 247 -24.52 21.18 -13.49
C LEU A 247 -25.99 20.82 -13.76
N ASN A 248 -26.91 21.25 -12.89
CA ASN A 248 -28.34 21.01 -13.08
C ASN A 248 -28.85 21.75 -14.32
N VAL A 249 -28.42 23.00 -14.51
CA VAL A 249 -28.76 23.82 -15.69
C VAL A 249 -28.23 23.17 -16.96
N ILE A 250 -26.94 22.79 -16.97
CA ILE A 250 -26.28 22.23 -18.16
C ILE A 250 -26.84 20.85 -18.52
N PHE A 251 -27.02 19.93 -17.57
CA PHE A 251 -27.53 18.58 -17.86
C PHE A 251 -29.00 18.58 -18.31
N ILE A 252 -29.84 19.50 -17.82
CA ILE A 252 -31.20 19.69 -18.37
C ILE A 252 -31.12 20.23 -19.81
N ARG A 253 -30.23 21.20 -20.06
CA ARG A 253 -30.03 21.84 -21.38
C ARG A 253 -29.01 21.14 -22.28
N MET A 254 -28.70 19.86 -22.05
CA MET A 254 -27.80 19.07 -22.90
C MET A 254 -28.45 18.60 -24.21
N ASP A 255 -29.77 18.33 -24.19
CA ASP A 255 -30.56 17.96 -25.36
C ASP A 255 -31.62 19.05 -25.60
N LEU A 256 -31.52 19.77 -26.72
CA LEU A 256 -32.36 20.94 -26.97
C LEU A 256 -33.86 20.59 -27.09
N PRO A 257 -34.27 19.55 -27.86
CA PRO A 257 -35.68 19.16 -27.92
C PRO A 257 -36.24 18.71 -26.56
N TYR A 258 -35.51 17.93 -25.75
CA TYR A 258 -35.93 17.59 -24.39
C TYR A 258 -36.11 18.85 -23.52
N ALA A 259 -35.14 19.76 -23.53
CA ALA A 259 -35.15 20.98 -22.71
C ALA A 259 -36.29 21.96 -23.06
N ILE A 260 -36.74 21.99 -24.33
CA ILE A 260 -37.86 22.81 -24.78
C ILE A 260 -39.21 22.11 -24.52
N GLN A 261 -39.34 20.85 -24.91
CA GLN A 261 -40.65 20.18 -25.00
C GLN A 261 -41.11 19.55 -23.68
N LEU A 262 -40.18 19.17 -22.79
CA LEU A 262 -40.46 18.33 -21.62
C LEU A 262 -39.81 18.88 -20.36
N GLN A 263 -40.38 19.96 -19.81
CA GLN A 263 -39.91 20.55 -18.56
C GLN A 263 -40.03 19.55 -17.38
N CYS A 264 -38.91 18.94 -17.02
CA CYS A 264 -38.74 18.07 -15.86
C CYS A 264 -39.63 16.82 -15.80
N THR A 265 -40.21 16.37 -16.91
CA THR A 265 -40.97 15.11 -16.98
C THR A 265 -40.07 13.92 -17.36
N ARG A 266 -40.51 12.70 -17.04
CA ARG A 266 -39.78 11.48 -17.42
C ARG A 266 -39.69 11.40 -18.96
N PRO A 267 -38.49 11.24 -19.54
CA PRO A 267 -38.32 11.26 -20.99
C PRO A 267 -39.01 10.05 -21.65
N PRO A 268 -39.68 10.25 -22.81
CA PRO A 268 -40.29 9.17 -23.56
C PRO A 268 -39.23 8.26 -24.18
N ASP A 269 -39.62 7.02 -24.47
CA ASP A 269 -38.83 6.09 -25.28
C ASP A 269 -39.09 6.28 -26.79
N LEU A 270 -39.28 7.52 -27.22
CA LEU A 270 -39.30 7.97 -28.61
C LEU A 270 -38.28 9.10 -28.82
N LEU A 271 -37.82 9.25 -30.07
CA LEU A 271 -36.98 10.36 -30.49
C LEU A 271 -37.85 11.62 -30.60
N LEU A 272 -37.42 12.72 -29.99
CA LEU A 272 -38.08 14.02 -30.08
C LEU A 272 -37.54 14.81 -31.27
N ASP A 273 -38.41 15.10 -32.22
CA ASP A 273 -38.14 15.97 -33.37
C ASP A 273 -38.12 17.43 -32.92
N GLY A 274 -37.16 18.22 -33.41
CA GLY A 274 -37.00 19.63 -33.05
C GLY A 274 -35.66 20.19 -33.53
N GLU A 275 -35.41 21.48 -33.27
CA GLU A 275 -34.10 22.09 -33.51
C GLU A 275 -33.02 21.46 -32.62
N GLU A 276 -31.82 21.28 -33.17
CA GLU A 276 -30.66 20.72 -32.47
C GLU A 276 -29.54 21.76 -32.34
N TYR A 277 -28.70 21.63 -31.32
CA TYR A 277 -27.51 22.47 -31.19
C TYR A 277 -26.51 22.20 -32.32
N SER A 278 -25.72 23.22 -32.68
CA SER A 278 -24.56 23.02 -33.57
C SER A 278 -23.52 22.12 -32.90
N ASP A 279 -22.69 21.46 -33.71
CA ASP A 279 -21.54 20.67 -33.22
C ASP A 279 -20.61 21.53 -32.35
N GLU A 280 -20.39 22.81 -32.71
CA GLU A 280 -19.65 23.79 -31.91
C GLU A 280 -20.27 24.00 -30.52
N THR A 281 -21.59 24.22 -30.44
CA THR A 281 -22.29 24.42 -29.17
C THR A 281 -22.26 23.15 -28.33
N THR A 282 -22.42 21.99 -28.96
CA THR A 282 -22.34 20.67 -28.30
C THR A 282 -20.95 20.42 -27.72
N LEU A 283 -19.90 20.79 -28.45
CA LEU A 283 -18.51 20.69 -28.00
C LEU A 283 -18.20 21.69 -26.86
N LEU A 284 -18.80 22.90 -26.89
CA LEU A 284 -18.74 23.85 -25.78
C LEU A 284 -19.45 23.34 -24.51
N ILE A 285 -20.58 22.64 -24.64
CA ILE A 285 -21.25 21.97 -23.52
C ILE A 285 -20.35 20.86 -22.93
N MET A 286 -19.67 20.05 -23.76
CA MET A 286 -18.72 19.05 -23.25
C MET A 286 -17.51 19.70 -22.58
N ASN A 287 -16.94 20.76 -23.16
CA ASN A 287 -15.77 21.45 -22.62
C ASN A 287 -16.06 22.14 -21.27
N THR A 288 -17.22 22.79 -21.13
CA THR A 288 -17.67 23.38 -19.85
C THR A 288 -17.86 22.33 -18.77
N LEU A 289 -18.58 21.24 -19.08
CA LEU A 289 -18.71 20.09 -18.17
C LEU A 289 -17.33 19.54 -17.77
N TRP A 290 -16.40 19.39 -18.71
CA TRP A 290 -15.08 18.85 -18.41
C TRP A 290 -14.23 19.78 -17.54
N SER A 291 -14.31 21.10 -17.72
CA SER A 291 -13.67 22.07 -16.83
C SER A 291 -14.22 22.01 -15.39
N LEU A 292 -15.54 21.89 -15.26
CA LEU A 292 -16.21 21.77 -13.97
C LEU A 292 -15.87 20.44 -13.29
N MET A 293 -15.99 19.31 -13.98
CA MET A 293 -15.71 17.98 -13.41
C MET A 293 -14.24 17.82 -13.02
N LYS A 294 -13.28 18.40 -13.77
CA LYS A 294 -11.86 18.43 -13.36
C LYS A 294 -11.64 19.06 -11.98
N SER A 295 -12.38 20.12 -11.63
CA SER A 295 -12.27 20.77 -10.31
C SER A 295 -12.76 19.89 -9.15
N ILE A 296 -13.60 18.89 -9.44
CA ILE A 296 -14.12 17.90 -8.49
C ILE A 296 -13.14 16.73 -8.34
N ILE A 297 -12.48 16.30 -9.42
CA ILE A 297 -11.56 15.14 -9.42
C ILE A 297 -10.22 15.45 -8.73
N PHE A 298 -9.58 16.57 -9.09
CA PHE A 298 -8.15 16.78 -8.81
C PHE A 298 -7.83 17.63 -7.58
N SER A 299 -8.83 18.02 -6.79
CA SER A 299 -8.63 18.95 -5.66
C SER A 299 -8.84 18.31 -4.31
N ASN A 300 -7.73 18.15 -3.57
CA ASN A 300 -7.75 17.79 -2.14
C ASN A 300 -8.41 18.86 -1.25
N ASN A 301 -8.63 20.07 -1.77
CA ASN A 301 -9.11 21.24 -1.04
C ASN A 301 -10.62 21.50 -1.25
N MET A 302 -11.36 20.54 -1.80
CA MET A 302 -12.80 20.68 -2.08
C MET A 302 -13.60 20.75 -0.75
N PRO A 303 -14.44 21.79 -0.52
CA PRO A 303 -15.19 21.92 0.74
C PRO A 303 -16.20 20.78 0.92
N ARG A 304 -16.05 19.97 1.98
CA ARG A 304 -16.87 18.74 2.20
C ARG A 304 -18.37 18.98 2.06
N ASN A 305 -18.87 20.07 2.63
CA ASN A 305 -20.27 20.50 2.60
C ASN A 305 -20.82 20.59 1.16
N LEU A 306 -20.00 21.04 0.20
CA LEU A 306 -20.38 21.23 -1.20
C LEU A 306 -20.67 19.88 -1.89
N ARG A 307 -19.90 18.83 -1.55
CA ARG A 307 -20.13 17.45 -2.05
C ARG A 307 -21.42 16.82 -1.50
N GLU A 308 -21.86 17.22 -0.31
CA GLU A 308 -23.12 16.77 0.30
C GLU A 308 -24.35 17.57 -0.19
N ASN A 309 -24.14 18.85 -0.54
CA ASN A 309 -25.17 19.75 -1.06
C ASN A 309 -25.47 19.53 -2.56
N LEU A 310 -24.54 18.95 -3.33
CA LEU A 310 -24.73 18.56 -4.74
C LEU A 310 -25.69 17.37 -4.90
N LYS A 311 -26.96 17.56 -4.54
CA LYS A 311 -28.06 16.59 -4.74
C LYS A 311 -28.86 16.98 -5.99
N PRO A 312 -28.82 16.19 -7.08
CA PRO A 312 -29.53 16.51 -8.31
C PRO A 312 -31.02 16.22 -8.14
N THR A 313 -31.87 17.05 -8.73
CA THR A 313 -33.27 16.71 -8.96
C THR A 313 -33.35 15.62 -10.05
N HIS A 314 -34.34 14.71 -9.99
CA HIS A 314 -34.40 13.57 -10.92
C HIS A 314 -34.39 13.97 -12.41
N CYS A 315 -34.96 15.13 -12.75
CA CYS A 315 -34.96 15.69 -14.10
C CYS A 315 -33.57 16.00 -14.68
N VAL A 316 -32.60 16.36 -13.82
CA VAL A 316 -31.19 16.60 -14.22
C VAL A 316 -30.58 15.34 -14.81
N LEU A 317 -30.78 14.20 -14.12
CA LEU A 317 -30.29 12.91 -14.56
C LEU A 317 -31.09 12.37 -15.76
N TRP A 318 -32.36 12.76 -15.91
CA TRP A 318 -33.15 12.44 -17.11
C TRP A 318 -32.66 13.18 -18.35
N GLY A 319 -32.28 14.46 -18.24
CA GLY A 319 -31.67 15.22 -19.34
C GLY A 319 -30.35 14.59 -19.83
N LEU A 320 -29.45 14.27 -18.88
CA LEU A 320 -28.21 13.53 -19.16
C LEU A 320 -28.49 12.15 -19.78
N CYS A 321 -29.47 11.40 -19.27
CA CYS A 321 -29.87 10.11 -19.82
C CYS A 321 -30.42 10.22 -21.25
N TYR A 322 -31.23 11.24 -21.54
CA TYR A 322 -31.85 11.41 -22.86
C TYR A 322 -30.83 11.86 -23.91
N ALA A 323 -29.97 12.82 -23.57
CA ALA A 323 -28.85 13.23 -24.42
C ALA A 323 -27.92 12.03 -24.75
N PHE A 324 -27.65 11.16 -23.76
CA PHE A 324 -26.92 9.92 -23.98
C PHE A 324 -27.64 8.98 -24.97
N LYS A 325 -28.96 8.76 -24.81
CA LYS A 325 -29.78 7.99 -25.76
C LYS A 325 -29.69 8.57 -27.20
N ARG A 326 -29.82 9.90 -27.38
CA ARG A 326 -29.76 10.55 -28.71
C ARG A 326 -28.38 10.42 -29.35
N GLN A 327 -27.29 10.70 -28.63
CA GLN A 327 -25.94 10.64 -29.21
C GLN A 327 -25.54 9.20 -29.59
N ILE A 328 -26.03 8.17 -28.90
CA ILE A 328 -25.89 6.78 -29.35
C ILE A 328 -26.67 6.54 -30.65
N CYS A 329 -27.92 7.01 -30.75
CA CYS A 329 -28.73 6.91 -31.97
C CYS A 329 -28.06 7.58 -33.18
N TYR A 330 -27.34 8.68 -32.98
CA TYR A 330 -26.64 9.40 -34.04
C TYR A 330 -25.22 8.90 -34.32
N SER A 331 -24.61 8.16 -33.39
CA SER A 331 -23.27 7.56 -33.59
C SER A 331 -23.19 6.60 -34.78
N GLN A 332 -24.33 6.09 -35.27
CA GLN A 332 -24.43 5.33 -36.52
C GLN A 332 -24.12 6.14 -37.79
N TYR A 333 -24.41 7.44 -37.76
CA TYR A 333 -24.43 8.31 -38.94
C TYR A 333 -23.38 9.43 -38.87
N ARG A 334 -22.99 9.86 -37.65
CA ARG A 334 -22.04 10.96 -37.42
C ARG A 334 -20.90 10.53 -36.50
N LYS A 335 -19.66 10.59 -37.00
CA LYS A 335 -18.46 10.38 -36.18
C LYS A 335 -18.33 11.40 -35.04
N PHE A 336 -18.88 12.61 -35.21
CA PHE A 336 -18.98 13.59 -34.12
C PHE A 336 -19.79 13.04 -32.94
N SER A 337 -21.00 12.54 -33.19
CA SER A 337 -21.84 11.92 -32.15
C SER A 337 -21.19 10.68 -31.50
N ALA A 338 -20.40 9.90 -32.23
CA ALA A 338 -19.61 8.80 -31.65
C ALA A 338 -18.57 9.28 -30.63
N LYS A 339 -17.94 10.45 -30.84
CA LYS A 339 -17.07 11.09 -29.83
C LYS A 339 -17.87 11.61 -28.64
N ILE A 340 -18.93 12.39 -28.89
CA ILE A 340 -19.74 12.99 -27.81
C ILE A 340 -20.37 11.91 -26.91
N ARG A 341 -20.84 10.80 -27.49
CA ARG A 341 -21.28 9.60 -26.75
C ARG A 341 -20.23 9.12 -25.73
N ASN A 342 -18.96 9.11 -26.11
CA ASN A 342 -17.88 8.64 -25.26
C ASN A 342 -17.52 9.65 -24.16
N GLU A 343 -17.52 10.95 -24.46
CA GLU A 343 -17.36 12.01 -23.45
C GLU A 343 -18.48 11.94 -22.40
N ILE A 344 -19.74 11.73 -22.83
CA ILE A 344 -20.88 11.54 -21.93
C ILE A 344 -20.70 10.28 -21.06
N ALA A 345 -20.18 9.18 -21.62
CA ALA A 345 -19.88 7.98 -20.84
C ALA A 345 -18.77 8.25 -19.79
N MET A 346 -17.72 9.00 -20.15
CA MET A 346 -16.67 9.39 -19.20
C MET A 346 -17.21 10.30 -18.08
N ILE A 347 -18.14 11.21 -18.39
CA ILE A 347 -18.83 12.03 -17.39
C ILE A 347 -19.68 11.15 -16.46
N ILE A 348 -20.42 10.16 -16.98
CA ILE A 348 -21.20 9.20 -16.17
C ILE A 348 -20.26 8.36 -15.27
N LEU A 349 -19.10 7.94 -15.77
CA LEU A 349 -18.08 7.23 -14.97
C LEU A 349 -17.57 8.09 -13.80
N ILE A 350 -17.22 9.36 -14.07
CA ILE A 350 -16.75 10.27 -13.03
C ILE A 350 -17.85 10.60 -12.01
N ILE A 351 -19.11 10.78 -12.45
CA ILE A 351 -20.26 10.92 -11.53
C ILE A 351 -20.36 9.68 -10.63
N SER A 352 -20.25 8.47 -11.18
CA SER A 352 -20.31 7.21 -10.42
C SER A 352 -19.21 7.12 -9.35
N ILE A 353 -18.00 7.58 -9.65
CA ILE A 353 -16.84 7.57 -8.74
C ILE A 353 -16.90 8.70 -7.69
N THR A 354 -17.25 9.92 -8.12
CA THR A 354 -17.13 11.13 -7.29
C THR A 354 -18.39 11.48 -6.52
N LEU A 355 -19.56 11.07 -7.00
CA LEU A 355 -20.88 11.45 -6.48
C LEU A 355 -21.81 10.22 -6.33
N PRO A 356 -21.42 9.18 -5.56
CA PRO A 356 -22.21 7.94 -5.40
C PRO A 356 -23.59 8.13 -4.73
N SER A 357 -23.87 9.33 -4.20
CA SER A 357 -25.20 9.74 -3.74
C SER A 357 -26.21 9.98 -4.86
N TRP A 358 -25.76 10.05 -6.13
CA TRP A 358 -26.61 10.32 -7.28
C TRP A 358 -27.35 9.05 -7.73
N ASN A 359 -28.69 9.06 -7.72
CA ASN A 359 -29.50 7.87 -7.97
C ASN A 359 -29.61 7.53 -9.48
N LEU A 360 -28.52 6.96 -10.03
CA LEU A 360 -28.40 6.52 -11.43
C LEU A 360 -29.37 5.39 -11.84
N VAL A 361 -30.03 4.73 -10.88
CA VAL A 361 -31.08 3.73 -11.12
C VAL A 361 -32.39 4.44 -11.49
N SER A 362 -32.82 5.39 -10.67
CA SER A 362 -34.08 6.15 -10.87
C SER A 362 -34.12 6.97 -12.16
N SER A 363 -32.95 7.39 -12.65
CA SER A 363 -32.82 8.15 -13.90
C SER A 363 -32.87 7.28 -15.15
N GLY A 364 -32.77 5.96 -15.02
CA GLY A 364 -32.61 5.02 -16.13
C GLY A 364 -31.19 4.97 -16.70
N ILE A 365 -30.22 5.75 -16.19
CA ILE A 365 -28.83 5.73 -16.67
C ILE A 365 -28.21 4.34 -16.47
N ALA A 366 -28.39 3.72 -15.30
CA ALA A 366 -27.87 2.38 -15.02
C ALA A 366 -28.46 1.32 -15.97
N ASP A 367 -29.78 1.35 -16.20
CA ASP A 367 -30.46 0.44 -17.13
C ASP A 367 -29.98 0.62 -18.58
N ALA A 368 -29.77 1.87 -18.99
CA ALA A 368 -29.24 2.24 -20.30
C ALA A 368 -27.79 1.76 -20.50
N VAL A 369 -26.89 2.04 -19.56
CA VAL A 369 -25.48 1.58 -19.57
C VAL A 369 -25.40 0.06 -19.71
N ILE A 370 -26.16 -0.69 -18.90
CA ILE A 370 -26.21 -2.16 -18.98
C ILE A 370 -26.73 -2.61 -20.35
N LYS A 371 -27.80 -1.97 -20.87
CA LYS A 371 -28.37 -2.29 -22.18
C LYS A 371 -27.37 -2.05 -23.33
N TYR A 372 -26.56 -1.00 -23.28
CA TYR A 372 -25.60 -0.67 -24.32
C TYR A 372 -24.39 -1.59 -24.33
N LEU A 373 -23.83 -1.93 -23.16
CA LEU A 373 -22.72 -2.88 -23.07
C LEU A 373 -23.11 -4.23 -23.70
N ILE A 374 -24.30 -4.74 -23.36
CA ILE A 374 -24.86 -5.96 -23.94
C ILE A 374 -25.01 -5.84 -25.46
N GLY A 375 -25.60 -4.76 -25.94
CA GLY A 375 -25.92 -4.60 -27.37
C GLY A 375 -24.76 -4.13 -28.26
N ILE A 376 -23.59 -3.80 -27.72
CA ILE A 376 -22.35 -3.65 -28.50
C ILE A 376 -21.84 -5.04 -28.89
N GLU A 377 -21.71 -5.95 -27.93
CA GLU A 377 -21.21 -7.32 -28.12
C GLU A 377 -22.16 -8.17 -28.98
N PHE A 378 -23.48 -8.03 -28.80
CA PHE A 378 -24.48 -8.62 -29.71
C PHE A 378 -24.66 -7.82 -31.02
N GLY A 379 -23.87 -6.77 -31.25
CA GLY A 379 -23.82 -5.98 -32.48
C GLY A 379 -25.00 -5.04 -32.75
N SER A 380 -26.06 -5.09 -31.93
CA SER A 380 -27.17 -4.13 -32.03
C SER A 380 -27.94 -3.87 -30.71
N THR A 381 -28.55 -2.69 -30.60
CA THR A 381 -29.45 -2.29 -29.50
C THR A 381 -30.70 -1.59 -30.03
N THR A 382 -31.85 -1.78 -29.37
CA THR A 382 -33.04 -0.93 -29.59
C THR A 382 -32.97 0.38 -28.81
N ILE A 383 -33.08 1.54 -29.46
CA ILE A 383 -33.29 2.85 -28.80
C ILE A 383 -34.33 3.62 -29.61
N PHE A 384 -35.30 4.26 -28.95
CA PHE A 384 -36.35 5.01 -29.63
C PHE A 384 -37.09 4.22 -30.72
N SER A 385 -37.36 2.93 -30.44
CA SER A 385 -37.88 1.91 -31.37
C SER A 385 -37.07 1.65 -32.64
N LYS A 386 -35.88 2.26 -32.80
CA LYS A 386 -34.93 2.02 -33.90
C LYS A 386 -33.88 0.98 -33.49
N VAL A 387 -33.45 0.13 -34.43
CA VAL A 387 -32.39 -0.87 -34.21
C VAL A 387 -31.03 -0.27 -34.62
N ILE A 388 -30.26 0.12 -33.62
CA ILE A 388 -28.91 0.66 -33.77
C ILE A 388 -27.91 -0.47 -33.89
N LYS A 389 -27.03 -0.41 -34.89
CA LYS A 389 -25.89 -1.30 -35.10
C LYS A 389 -24.59 -0.57 -34.76
N PHE A 390 -23.63 -1.27 -34.15
CA PHE A 390 -22.31 -0.70 -33.81
C PHE A 390 -21.24 -1.05 -34.86
N GLY A 391 -20.27 -0.16 -35.07
CA GLY A 391 -19.37 -0.19 -36.23
C GLY A 391 -18.01 -0.86 -36.01
N ARG A 392 -17.73 -1.38 -34.79
CA ARG A 392 -16.40 -1.85 -34.36
C ARG A 392 -15.28 -0.82 -34.55
N THR A 393 -15.63 0.46 -34.46
CA THR A 393 -14.65 1.55 -34.59
C THR A 393 -13.72 1.61 -33.37
N THR A 394 -12.61 2.36 -33.48
CA THR A 394 -11.81 2.75 -32.30
C THR A 394 -12.67 3.42 -31.24
N ASP A 395 -13.67 4.17 -31.66
CA ASP A 395 -14.53 4.96 -30.80
C ASP A 395 -15.57 4.05 -30.11
N ASP A 396 -15.97 2.92 -30.72
CA ASP A 396 -16.76 1.88 -30.07
C ASP A 396 -15.95 1.08 -29.03
N LEU A 397 -14.68 0.77 -29.31
CA LEU A 397 -13.79 0.09 -28.35
C LEU A 397 -13.57 0.93 -27.08
N HIS A 398 -13.39 2.26 -27.22
CA HIS A 398 -13.27 3.16 -26.05
C HIS A 398 -14.60 3.27 -25.29
N PHE A 399 -15.73 3.26 -26.00
CA PHE A 399 -17.05 3.26 -25.38
C PHE A 399 -17.28 2.01 -24.51
N GLU A 400 -16.98 0.83 -25.05
CA GLU A 400 -17.21 -0.44 -24.36
C GLU A 400 -16.36 -0.59 -23.09
N LYS A 401 -15.06 -0.23 -23.15
CA LYS A 401 -14.19 -0.14 -21.96
C LYS A 401 -14.77 0.79 -20.89
N THR A 402 -15.28 1.95 -21.30
CA THR A 402 -15.87 2.92 -20.38
C THR A 402 -17.15 2.37 -19.73
N LEU A 403 -18.00 1.68 -20.50
CA LEU A 403 -19.20 1.00 -19.98
C LEU A 403 -18.85 -0.13 -18.99
N LEU A 404 -17.81 -0.92 -19.26
CA LEU A 404 -17.30 -1.94 -18.32
C LEU A 404 -16.86 -1.32 -16.99
N LEU A 405 -16.17 -0.18 -17.04
CA LEU A 405 -15.77 0.56 -15.82
C LEU A 405 -16.98 1.13 -15.07
N ILE A 406 -17.96 1.75 -15.75
CA ILE A 406 -19.19 2.25 -15.11
C ILE A 406 -19.92 1.09 -14.42
N VAL A 407 -20.03 -0.07 -15.08
CA VAL A 407 -20.66 -1.27 -14.53
C VAL A 407 -19.99 -1.73 -13.22
N THR A 408 -18.67 -1.60 -13.06
CA THR A 408 -18.01 -1.97 -11.80
C THR A 408 -18.41 -1.10 -10.62
N HIS A 409 -18.62 0.21 -10.83
CA HIS A 409 -19.10 1.12 -9.79
C HIS A 409 -20.61 0.97 -9.55
N LEU A 410 -21.40 0.72 -10.60
CA LEU A 410 -22.83 0.40 -10.44
C LEU A 410 -23.04 -0.86 -9.59
N ALA A 411 -22.12 -1.83 -9.63
CA ALA A 411 -22.20 -3.07 -8.85
C ALA A 411 -22.00 -2.86 -7.32
N GLU A 412 -21.65 -1.66 -6.87
CA GLU A 412 -21.68 -1.30 -5.44
C GLU A 412 -23.11 -1.16 -4.92
N VAL A 413 -24.09 -0.88 -5.80
CA VAL A 413 -25.51 -0.63 -5.45
C VAL A 413 -26.38 -1.85 -5.79
N ASP A 414 -27.01 -2.48 -4.80
CA ASP A 414 -27.73 -3.74 -5.00
C ASP A 414 -28.95 -3.64 -5.96
N ALA A 415 -29.56 -2.47 -6.08
CA ALA A 415 -30.61 -2.22 -7.09
C ALA A 415 -30.07 -2.30 -8.53
N CYS A 416 -28.81 -1.94 -8.77
CA CYS A 416 -28.15 -2.15 -10.06
C CYS A 416 -27.89 -3.64 -10.31
N ILE A 417 -27.49 -4.39 -9.28
CA ILE A 417 -27.25 -5.85 -9.39
C ILE A 417 -28.51 -6.56 -9.87
N PHE A 418 -29.69 -6.20 -9.35
CA PHE A 418 -30.97 -6.73 -9.85
C PHE A 418 -31.19 -6.45 -11.35
N LEU A 419 -30.86 -5.24 -11.84
CA LEU A 419 -30.93 -4.91 -13.27
C LEU A 419 -29.93 -5.70 -14.11
N MET A 420 -28.69 -5.87 -13.61
CA MET A 420 -27.65 -6.67 -14.27
C MET A 420 -28.06 -8.13 -14.42
N ILE A 421 -28.61 -8.73 -13.35
CA ILE A 421 -29.17 -10.09 -13.34
C ILE A 421 -30.32 -10.19 -14.35
N LYS A 422 -31.30 -9.27 -14.27
CA LYS A 422 -32.49 -9.26 -15.16
C LYS A 422 -32.10 -9.13 -16.64
N ARG A 423 -31.00 -8.45 -16.95
CA ARG A 423 -30.48 -8.29 -18.33
C ARG A 423 -29.45 -9.35 -18.73
N LYS A 424 -29.12 -10.32 -17.88
CA LYS A 424 -28.10 -11.37 -18.11
C LYS A 424 -26.68 -10.82 -18.37
N LEU A 425 -26.31 -9.69 -17.76
CA LEU A 425 -25.03 -9.01 -18.05
C LEU A 425 -23.81 -9.92 -17.84
N MET A 426 -23.87 -10.86 -16.89
CA MET A 426 -22.83 -11.85 -16.65
C MET A 426 -22.50 -12.69 -17.90
N GLN A 427 -23.51 -13.03 -18.71
CA GLN A 427 -23.32 -13.79 -19.95
C GLN A 427 -22.42 -13.01 -20.93
N THR A 428 -22.70 -11.72 -21.14
CA THR A 428 -21.92 -10.83 -22.02
C THR A 428 -20.49 -10.65 -21.54
N VAL A 429 -20.28 -10.33 -20.25
CA VAL A 429 -18.92 -10.17 -19.71
C VAL A 429 -18.12 -11.46 -19.86
N LEU A 430 -18.74 -12.62 -19.66
CA LEU A 430 -18.10 -13.92 -19.86
C LEU A 430 -17.88 -14.30 -21.35
N GLN A 431 -18.58 -13.68 -22.30
CA GLN A 431 -18.31 -13.82 -23.74
C GLN A 431 -17.08 -13.00 -24.16
N ILE A 432 -16.96 -11.76 -23.66
CA ILE A 432 -15.77 -10.92 -23.89
C ILE A 432 -14.50 -11.58 -23.27
N VAL A 433 -14.64 -12.29 -22.15
CA VAL A 433 -13.53 -13.03 -21.51
C VAL A 433 -13.17 -14.33 -22.24
N ASN A 434 -14.12 -14.99 -22.91
CA ASN A 434 -13.86 -16.14 -23.77
C ASN A 434 -14.84 -16.20 -24.97
N PRO A 435 -14.40 -15.80 -26.18
CA PRO A 435 -15.27 -15.65 -27.35
C PRO A 435 -15.51 -16.95 -28.14
N ASP A 436 -14.83 -18.06 -27.78
CA ASP A 436 -14.87 -19.37 -28.48
C ASP A 436 -16.19 -20.13 -28.28
N ILE A 437 -17.30 -19.41 -28.08
CA ILE A 437 -18.64 -19.95 -27.83
C ILE A 437 -19.54 -19.57 -29.00
N GLU A 438 -20.15 -20.57 -29.63
CA GLU A 438 -21.01 -20.41 -30.80
C GLU A 438 -22.13 -19.37 -30.56
N GLY A 439 -22.04 -18.24 -31.27
CA GLY A 439 -23.01 -17.14 -31.19
C GLY A 439 -22.42 -15.74 -31.32
N THR A 440 -21.11 -15.57 -31.10
CA THR A 440 -20.38 -14.29 -31.24
C THR A 440 -20.26 -13.85 -32.71
N LYS A 441 -21.16 -12.95 -33.15
CA LYS A 441 -21.06 -12.32 -34.48
C LYS A 441 -20.03 -11.18 -34.55
N VAL A 442 -19.51 -10.75 -33.40
CA VAL A 442 -18.56 -9.64 -33.27
C VAL A 442 -17.16 -10.18 -33.04
N THR A 443 -16.31 -10.04 -34.05
CA THR A 443 -14.87 -10.31 -33.98
C THR A 443 -14.11 -9.00 -33.89
N TRP A 444 -13.54 -8.70 -32.72
CA TRP A 444 -12.50 -7.70 -32.57
C TRP A 444 -11.19 -8.20 -33.20
N ASN A 445 -10.27 -7.29 -33.57
CA ASN A 445 -8.93 -7.73 -33.96
C ASN A 445 -8.13 -8.18 -32.71
N THR A 446 -7.03 -8.90 -32.89
CA THR A 446 -6.31 -9.55 -31.78
C THR A 446 -5.74 -8.57 -30.75
N SER A 447 -5.32 -7.36 -31.12
CA SER A 447 -4.82 -6.37 -30.15
C SER A 447 -5.95 -5.64 -29.42
N GLN A 448 -7.04 -5.32 -30.13
CA GLN A 448 -8.25 -4.75 -29.54
C GLN A 448 -8.92 -5.72 -28.56
N PHE A 449 -8.95 -7.01 -28.90
CA PHE A 449 -9.46 -8.07 -28.02
C PHE A 449 -8.71 -8.11 -26.70
N TRP A 450 -7.37 -8.22 -26.69
CA TRP A 450 -6.61 -8.29 -25.43
C TRP A 450 -6.70 -7.02 -24.57
N ASP A 451 -6.83 -5.85 -25.21
CA ASP A 451 -7.05 -4.57 -24.53
C ASP A 451 -8.45 -4.51 -23.86
N LEU A 452 -9.50 -4.93 -24.56
CA LEU A 452 -10.86 -5.06 -24.00
C LEU A 452 -10.96 -6.15 -22.92
N TRP A 453 -10.33 -7.31 -23.15
CA TRP A 453 -10.30 -8.48 -22.25
C TRP A 453 -9.77 -8.10 -20.86
N ILE A 454 -8.74 -7.24 -20.77
CA ILE A 454 -8.22 -6.74 -19.48
C ILE A 454 -9.32 -5.99 -18.71
N HIS A 455 -10.15 -5.19 -19.39
CA HIS A 455 -11.26 -4.47 -18.76
C HIS A 455 -12.37 -5.44 -18.32
N ALA A 456 -12.73 -6.41 -19.19
CA ALA A 456 -13.76 -7.41 -18.89
C ALA A 456 -13.37 -8.35 -17.74
N VAL A 457 -12.12 -8.82 -17.68
CA VAL A 457 -11.59 -9.65 -16.58
C VAL A 457 -11.54 -8.88 -15.25
N ASN A 458 -11.09 -7.62 -15.26
CA ASN A 458 -11.16 -6.80 -14.05
C ASN A 458 -12.63 -6.56 -13.61
N ALA A 459 -13.56 -6.33 -14.54
CA ALA A 459 -14.98 -6.21 -14.21
C ALA A 459 -15.55 -7.50 -13.62
N LEU A 460 -15.22 -8.65 -14.20
CA LEU A 460 -15.62 -9.97 -13.72
C LEU A 460 -15.20 -10.22 -12.26
N SER A 461 -14.03 -9.71 -11.85
CA SER A 461 -13.55 -9.83 -10.46
C SER A 461 -14.46 -9.16 -9.42
N ILE A 462 -15.22 -8.14 -9.82
CA ILE A 462 -16.19 -7.41 -8.97
C ILE A 462 -17.60 -8.00 -9.14
N LEU A 463 -17.97 -8.37 -10.37
CA LEU A 463 -19.31 -8.84 -10.72
C LEU A 463 -19.58 -10.28 -10.25
N ALA A 464 -18.61 -11.19 -10.33
CA ALA A 464 -18.83 -12.61 -9.97
C ALA A 464 -19.11 -12.84 -8.48
N PRO A 465 -18.43 -12.18 -7.52
CA PRO A 465 -18.80 -12.25 -6.09
C PRO A 465 -20.22 -11.71 -5.80
N LYS A 466 -20.65 -10.70 -6.55
CA LYS A 466 -21.96 -10.05 -6.41
C LYS A 466 -23.10 -10.81 -7.11
N MET A 467 -22.82 -11.55 -8.18
CA MET A 467 -23.78 -12.33 -8.97
C MET A 467 -23.37 -13.82 -9.10
N PRO A 468 -23.19 -14.54 -7.98
CA PRO A 468 -22.59 -15.88 -7.96
C PRO A 468 -23.41 -16.91 -8.73
N LYS A 469 -24.75 -16.81 -8.70
CA LYS A 469 -25.65 -17.73 -9.41
C LYS A 469 -25.42 -17.67 -10.93
N GLN A 470 -25.52 -16.49 -11.52
CA GLN A 470 -25.27 -16.32 -12.97
C GLN A 470 -23.84 -16.63 -13.38
N PHE A 471 -22.85 -16.41 -12.50
CA PHE A 471 -21.47 -16.80 -12.79
C PHE A 471 -21.31 -18.33 -12.92
N ILE A 472 -22.02 -19.09 -12.09
CA ILE A 472 -22.08 -20.56 -12.17
C ILE A 472 -22.92 -21.01 -13.37
N GLU A 473 -24.12 -20.45 -13.55
CA GLU A 473 -25.07 -20.77 -14.65
C GLU A 473 -24.49 -20.53 -16.06
N TYR A 474 -23.45 -19.70 -16.20
CA TYR A 474 -22.78 -19.40 -17.47
C TYR A 474 -21.34 -19.92 -17.55
N ASP A 475 -20.98 -20.93 -16.75
CA ASP A 475 -19.68 -21.61 -16.79
C ASP A 475 -18.46 -20.70 -16.54
N GLY A 476 -18.64 -19.62 -15.77
CA GLY A 476 -17.62 -18.58 -15.59
C GLY A 476 -16.31 -19.08 -14.97
N GLY A 477 -16.37 -20.12 -14.14
CA GLY A 477 -15.17 -20.78 -13.60
C GLY A 477 -14.45 -21.59 -14.66
N ILE A 478 -15.18 -22.35 -15.48
CA ILE A 478 -14.62 -23.15 -16.58
C ILE A 478 -13.90 -22.24 -17.58
N ARG A 479 -14.52 -21.11 -17.96
CA ARG A 479 -13.90 -20.14 -18.89
C ARG A 479 -12.58 -19.58 -18.34
N LEU A 480 -12.49 -19.33 -17.02
CA LEU A 480 -11.26 -18.91 -16.37
C LEU A 480 -10.22 -20.04 -16.27
N CYS A 481 -10.62 -21.30 -16.02
CA CYS A 481 -9.75 -22.46 -16.13
C CYS A 481 -9.14 -22.58 -17.54
N VAL A 482 -9.97 -22.57 -18.58
CA VAL A 482 -9.55 -22.68 -19.99
C VAL A 482 -8.58 -21.55 -20.36
N MET A 483 -8.83 -20.31 -19.93
CA MET A 483 -7.91 -19.19 -20.17
C MET A 483 -6.56 -19.36 -19.46
N LEU A 484 -6.51 -19.92 -18.24
CA LEU A 484 -5.23 -20.27 -17.60
C LEU A 484 -4.49 -21.38 -18.35
N GLU A 485 -5.18 -22.43 -18.81
CA GLU A 485 -4.53 -23.55 -19.50
C GLU A 485 -4.08 -23.15 -20.92
N TRP A 486 -4.83 -22.28 -21.61
CA TRP A 486 -4.41 -21.65 -22.87
C TRP A 486 -3.12 -20.83 -22.70
N CYS A 487 -3.01 -20.03 -21.62
CA CYS A 487 -1.79 -19.28 -21.29
C CYS A 487 -0.58 -20.17 -20.97
N LEU A 488 -0.79 -21.40 -20.49
CA LEU A 488 0.28 -22.37 -20.23
C LEU A 488 0.75 -23.08 -21.50
N ASN A 489 -0.16 -23.31 -22.46
CA ASN A 489 0.09 -24.17 -23.62
C ASN A 489 0.52 -23.42 -24.88
N THR A 490 0.13 -22.16 -25.06
CA THR A 490 0.31 -21.43 -26.33
C THR A 490 1.41 -20.36 -26.30
N LYS A 491 1.18 -19.26 -25.56
CA LYS A 491 2.15 -18.17 -25.34
C LYS A 491 1.98 -17.61 -23.93
N PHE A 492 3.00 -17.77 -23.10
CA PHE A 492 2.99 -17.31 -21.72
C PHE A 492 3.24 -15.78 -21.62
N ASP A 493 2.18 -14.96 -21.68
CA ASP A 493 2.26 -13.55 -21.26
C ASP A 493 1.92 -13.42 -19.77
N ILE A 494 2.93 -13.06 -18.98
CA ILE A 494 2.82 -12.80 -17.54
C ILE A 494 1.77 -11.72 -17.21
N LYS A 495 1.46 -10.78 -18.10
CA LYS A 495 0.40 -9.76 -17.91
C LYS A 495 -0.99 -10.40 -17.91
N ILE A 496 -1.28 -11.25 -18.90
CA ILE A 496 -2.56 -11.94 -19.09
C ILE A 496 -2.78 -12.90 -17.91
N VAL A 497 -1.76 -13.70 -17.61
CA VAL A 497 -1.73 -14.62 -16.46
C VAL A 497 -1.96 -13.87 -15.14
N MET A 498 -1.29 -12.74 -14.91
CA MET A 498 -1.45 -11.94 -13.69
C MET A 498 -2.88 -11.42 -13.53
N ASN A 499 -3.51 -10.91 -14.59
CA ASN A 499 -4.90 -10.45 -14.54
C ASN A 499 -5.90 -11.61 -14.34
N CYS A 500 -5.63 -12.78 -14.93
CA CYS A 500 -6.46 -13.97 -14.74
C CYS A 500 -6.39 -14.50 -13.30
N ILE A 501 -5.20 -14.75 -12.74
CA ILE A 501 -5.08 -15.19 -11.34
C ILE A 501 -5.59 -14.11 -10.38
N LYS A 502 -5.31 -12.81 -10.61
CA LYS A 502 -5.86 -11.73 -9.77
C LYS A 502 -7.39 -11.86 -9.67
N THR A 503 -8.07 -12.09 -10.78
CA THR A 503 -9.52 -12.25 -10.84
C THR A 503 -9.99 -13.49 -10.11
N ILE A 504 -9.40 -14.66 -10.40
CA ILE A 504 -9.70 -15.93 -9.71
C ILE A 504 -9.49 -15.80 -8.19
N CYS A 505 -8.38 -15.18 -7.77
CA CYS A 505 -8.03 -14.94 -6.38
C CYS A 505 -9.03 -14.03 -5.67
N ILE A 506 -9.44 -12.92 -6.30
CA ILE A 506 -10.49 -12.03 -5.75
C ILE A 506 -11.82 -12.79 -5.58
N ILE A 507 -12.21 -13.59 -6.57
CA ILE A 507 -13.47 -14.35 -6.50
C ILE A 507 -13.41 -15.43 -5.40
N ILE A 508 -12.28 -16.12 -5.22
CA ILE A 508 -12.06 -17.08 -4.13
C ILE A 508 -12.05 -16.37 -2.76
N LEU A 509 -11.37 -15.22 -2.64
CA LEU A 509 -11.28 -14.44 -1.41
C LEU A 509 -12.62 -13.82 -0.97
N SER A 510 -13.62 -13.74 -1.85
CA SER A 510 -15.00 -13.37 -1.48
C SER A 510 -15.64 -14.31 -0.44
N ASN A 511 -15.08 -15.50 -0.23
CA ASN A 511 -15.53 -16.50 0.75
C ASN A 511 -16.99 -16.96 0.55
N ASN A 512 -17.55 -16.80 -0.64
CA ASN A 512 -18.86 -17.35 -0.98
C ASN A 512 -18.76 -18.89 -1.10
N LYS A 513 -19.49 -19.62 -0.24
CA LYS A 513 -19.45 -21.08 -0.17
C LYS A 513 -19.68 -21.74 -1.53
N TYR A 514 -20.70 -21.30 -2.27
CA TYR A 514 -21.06 -21.89 -3.57
C TYR A 514 -19.96 -21.70 -4.62
N LEU A 515 -19.31 -20.53 -4.64
CA LEU A 515 -18.19 -20.27 -5.56
C LEU A 515 -16.95 -21.10 -5.18
N LEU A 516 -16.68 -21.29 -3.88
CA LEU A 516 -15.57 -22.14 -3.42
C LEU A 516 -15.79 -23.63 -3.74
N GLU A 517 -17.03 -24.13 -3.65
CA GLU A 517 -17.37 -25.51 -4.00
C GLU A 517 -17.28 -25.73 -5.51
N TYR A 518 -17.93 -24.86 -6.30
CA TYR A 518 -17.82 -24.83 -7.77
C TYR A 518 -16.37 -24.80 -8.27
N PHE A 519 -15.51 -23.90 -7.75
CA PHE A 519 -14.11 -23.86 -8.17
C PHE A 519 -13.31 -25.14 -7.86
N ARG A 520 -13.65 -25.85 -6.78
CA ARG A 520 -13.02 -27.14 -6.45
C ARG A 520 -13.46 -28.26 -7.40
N GLU A 521 -14.75 -28.33 -7.72
CA GLU A 521 -15.33 -29.33 -8.62
C GLU A 521 -14.75 -29.21 -10.04
N TYR A 522 -14.67 -27.99 -10.58
CA TYR A 522 -14.07 -27.72 -11.90
C TYR A 522 -12.54 -27.62 -11.88
N GLY A 523 -11.89 -28.19 -10.86
CA GLY A 523 -10.47 -28.56 -10.90
C GLY A 523 -9.45 -27.42 -10.89
N ILE A 524 -9.82 -26.17 -10.56
CA ILE A 524 -8.90 -25.01 -10.62
C ILE A 524 -7.61 -25.22 -9.81
N ILE A 525 -7.68 -26.01 -8.73
CA ILE A 525 -6.53 -26.39 -7.91
C ILE A 525 -5.45 -27.06 -8.77
N SER A 526 -5.84 -27.96 -9.68
CA SER A 526 -4.93 -28.61 -10.63
C SER A 526 -4.25 -27.58 -11.53
N SER A 527 -5.01 -26.69 -12.16
CA SER A 527 -4.50 -25.67 -13.08
C SER A 527 -3.59 -24.65 -12.39
N LEU A 528 -3.91 -24.24 -11.15
CA LEU A 528 -3.05 -23.38 -10.34
C LEU A 528 -1.75 -24.10 -9.92
N ILE A 529 -1.79 -25.39 -9.59
CA ILE A 529 -0.60 -26.19 -9.29
C ILE A 529 0.27 -26.42 -10.54
N LYS A 530 -0.33 -26.66 -11.73
CA LYS A 530 0.38 -26.68 -13.02
C LYS A 530 1.14 -25.36 -13.22
N LEU A 531 0.48 -24.23 -12.95
CA LEU A 531 1.01 -22.87 -13.14
C LEU A 531 2.12 -22.51 -12.15
N ILE A 532 1.99 -22.86 -10.87
CA ILE A 532 3.07 -22.74 -9.88
C ILE A 532 4.30 -23.58 -10.32
N LYS A 533 4.09 -24.84 -10.72
CA LYS A 533 5.16 -25.72 -11.23
C LYS A 533 5.82 -25.17 -12.50
N TYR A 534 5.06 -24.53 -13.40
CA TYR A 534 5.57 -23.92 -14.62
C TYR A 534 6.48 -22.72 -14.33
N ILE A 535 6.03 -21.76 -13.51
CA ILE A 535 6.83 -20.59 -13.13
C ILE A 535 8.10 -21.02 -12.36
N LEU A 536 8.02 -22.09 -11.56
CA LEU A 536 9.16 -22.71 -10.90
C LEU A 536 10.15 -23.42 -11.85
N LYS A 537 9.94 -23.44 -13.17
CA LYS A 537 10.97 -23.85 -14.15
C LYS A 537 11.91 -22.68 -14.51
N PHE A 538 11.45 -21.43 -14.47
CA PHE A 538 12.27 -20.27 -14.84
C PHE A 538 13.50 -20.14 -13.94
N GLU A 539 14.64 -19.74 -14.50
CA GLU A 539 15.91 -19.61 -13.77
C GLU A 539 15.86 -18.48 -12.75
N LYS A 540 15.67 -17.24 -13.23
CA LYS A 540 15.38 -16.06 -12.40
C LYS A 540 13.86 -15.89 -12.30
N LEU A 541 13.36 -15.72 -11.07
CA LEU A 541 12.05 -15.11 -10.84
C LEU A 541 12.24 -13.58 -10.87
N ARG A 542 11.20 -12.81 -11.23
CA ARG A 542 11.19 -11.35 -11.08
C ARG A 542 9.92 -10.94 -10.33
N GLU A 543 9.77 -9.65 -10.05
CA GLU A 543 8.68 -9.12 -9.22
C GLU A 543 7.26 -9.51 -9.72
N LYS A 544 7.08 -9.67 -11.04
CA LYS A 544 5.79 -10.09 -11.63
C LYS A 544 5.51 -11.57 -11.38
N GLU A 545 6.50 -12.43 -11.60
CA GLU A 545 6.43 -13.86 -11.34
C GLU A 545 6.22 -14.14 -9.83
N GLN A 546 6.86 -13.36 -8.95
CA GLN A 546 6.60 -13.40 -7.50
C GLN A 546 5.14 -13.07 -7.14
N LYS A 547 4.58 -12.00 -7.73
CA LYS A 547 3.16 -11.61 -7.52
C LYS A 547 2.19 -12.69 -8.01
N VAL A 548 2.47 -13.29 -9.17
CA VAL A 548 1.66 -14.38 -9.75
C VAL A 548 1.72 -15.64 -8.87
N LEU A 549 2.90 -16.03 -8.37
CA LEU A 549 3.04 -17.12 -7.39
C LEU A 549 2.29 -16.80 -6.08
N THR A 550 2.40 -15.58 -5.56
CA THR A 550 1.74 -15.15 -4.32
C THR A 550 0.21 -15.30 -4.42
N LEU A 551 -0.39 -14.80 -5.51
CA LEU A 551 -1.84 -14.90 -5.74
C LEU A 551 -2.29 -16.35 -5.97
N ALA A 552 -1.46 -17.17 -6.63
CA ALA A 552 -1.74 -18.59 -6.84
C ALA A 552 -1.71 -19.38 -5.52
N LEU A 553 -0.70 -19.15 -4.67
CA LEU A 553 -0.59 -19.80 -3.35
C LEU A 553 -1.79 -19.47 -2.46
N ILE A 554 -2.18 -18.20 -2.38
CA ILE A 554 -3.38 -17.76 -1.62
C ILE A 554 -4.64 -18.42 -2.18
N SER A 555 -4.77 -18.51 -3.51
CA SER A 555 -5.94 -19.14 -4.15
C SER A 555 -6.03 -20.64 -3.82
N VAL A 556 -4.91 -21.36 -3.89
CA VAL A 556 -4.88 -22.81 -3.58
C VAL A 556 -5.05 -23.08 -2.08
N GLU A 557 -4.40 -22.30 -1.20
CA GLU A 557 -4.63 -22.34 0.25
C GLU A 557 -6.12 -22.23 0.54
N ARG A 558 -6.75 -21.17 0.02
CA ARG A 558 -8.10 -20.80 0.42
C ARG A 558 -9.18 -21.78 -0.07
N LEU A 559 -8.89 -22.51 -1.15
CA LEU A 559 -9.70 -23.62 -1.66
C LEU A 559 -9.47 -24.91 -0.86
N MET A 560 -8.22 -25.26 -0.57
CA MET A 560 -7.88 -26.50 0.17
C MET A 560 -8.25 -26.41 1.66
N ARG A 561 -8.20 -25.23 2.27
CA ARG A 561 -8.41 -25.00 3.70
C ARG A 561 -9.62 -25.75 4.28
N LYS A 562 -9.34 -26.60 5.28
CA LYS A 562 -10.26 -27.51 5.98
C LYS A 562 -10.86 -28.66 5.13
N GLN A 563 -10.33 -28.95 3.94
CA GLN A 563 -10.83 -30.00 3.03
C GLN A 563 -9.90 -31.22 2.95
N LYS A 564 -10.18 -32.25 3.77
CA LYS A 564 -9.36 -33.48 3.85
C LYS A 564 -9.12 -34.14 2.48
N PHE A 565 -10.16 -34.26 1.65
CA PHE A 565 -10.10 -34.87 0.32
C PHE A 565 -9.05 -34.22 -0.61
N TYR A 566 -9.02 -32.89 -0.66
CA TYR A 566 -8.04 -32.17 -1.49
C TYR A 566 -6.64 -32.16 -0.87
N HIS A 567 -6.53 -32.24 0.46
CA HIS A 567 -5.23 -32.43 1.15
C HIS A 567 -4.61 -33.79 0.82
N ASP A 568 -5.42 -34.86 0.76
CA ASP A 568 -4.97 -36.20 0.37
C ASP A 568 -4.55 -36.26 -1.12
N ILE A 569 -5.37 -35.73 -2.03
CA ILE A 569 -5.09 -35.78 -3.49
C ILE A 569 -3.89 -34.91 -3.88
N TYR A 570 -3.82 -33.66 -3.40
CA TYR A 570 -2.78 -32.72 -3.84
C TYR A 570 -1.57 -32.67 -2.89
N GLY A 571 -1.57 -33.41 -1.77
CA GLY A 571 -0.55 -33.32 -0.73
C GLY A 571 0.90 -33.48 -1.22
N GLU A 572 1.18 -34.48 -2.06
CA GLU A 572 2.54 -34.70 -2.59
C GLU A 572 2.99 -33.60 -3.54
N TYR A 573 2.09 -33.14 -4.42
CA TYR A 573 2.37 -32.01 -5.29
C TYR A 573 2.59 -30.72 -4.50
N SER A 574 1.81 -30.53 -3.43
CA SER A 574 1.93 -29.39 -2.51
C SER A 574 3.31 -29.34 -1.88
N ILE A 575 3.78 -30.47 -1.32
CA ILE A 575 5.10 -30.58 -0.71
C ILE A 575 6.21 -30.35 -1.74
N THR A 576 6.14 -30.99 -2.92
CA THR A 576 7.20 -30.85 -3.94
C THR A 576 7.38 -29.42 -4.44
N PHE A 577 6.30 -28.64 -4.66
CA PHE A 577 6.46 -27.23 -5.07
C PHE A 577 6.81 -26.31 -3.89
N ILE A 578 6.31 -26.56 -2.68
CA ILE A 578 6.66 -25.77 -1.49
C ILE A 578 8.14 -25.94 -1.13
N MET A 579 8.66 -27.18 -1.10
CA MET A 579 10.09 -27.41 -0.88
C MET A 579 10.94 -26.67 -1.92
N LYS A 580 10.55 -26.71 -3.20
CA LYS A 580 11.26 -25.97 -4.27
C LYS A 580 11.17 -24.44 -4.13
N LEU A 581 10.07 -23.91 -3.59
CA LEU A 581 9.93 -22.48 -3.25
C LEU A 581 10.83 -22.09 -2.08
N LEU A 582 10.81 -22.86 -0.99
CA LEU A 582 11.62 -22.61 0.21
C LEU A 582 13.13 -22.66 -0.11
N PHE A 583 13.58 -23.68 -0.85
CA PHE A 583 14.96 -23.76 -1.35
C PHE A 583 15.35 -22.54 -2.19
N ARG A 584 14.45 -21.98 -3.01
CA ARG A 584 14.69 -20.76 -3.79
C ARG A 584 14.67 -19.47 -2.96
N CYS A 585 14.06 -19.48 -1.78
CA CYS A 585 14.09 -18.34 -0.85
C CYS A 585 15.45 -18.26 -0.12
N ILE A 586 16.05 -19.41 0.21
CA ILE A 586 17.37 -19.51 0.85
C ILE A 586 18.48 -19.35 -0.21
N TYR A 587 18.53 -20.24 -1.20
CA TYR A 587 19.66 -20.36 -2.14
C TYR A 587 19.44 -19.50 -3.39
N GLN A 588 19.60 -18.19 -3.22
CA GLN A 588 19.38 -17.20 -4.27
C GLN A 588 20.56 -17.16 -5.27
N LYS A 589 20.30 -17.50 -6.54
CA LYS A 589 21.30 -17.44 -7.62
C LYS A 589 21.43 -16.01 -8.17
N GLY A 590 22.36 -15.25 -7.60
CA GLY A 590 22.74 -13.90 -8.06
C GLY A 590 22.08 -12.77 -7.26
N SER A 591 22.82 -11.68 -7.06
CA SER A 591 22.53 -10.57 -6.13
C SER A 591 21.49 -9.54 -6.62
N GLU A 592 20.79 -9.81 -7.72
CA GLU A 592 19.88 -8.85 -8.39
C GLU A 592 18.41 -8.97 -7.97
N PHE A 593 18.09 -9.84 -7.00
CA PHE A 593 16.70 -10.22 -6.68
C PHE A 593 16.35 -9.94 -5.21
N GLN A 594 15.48 -8.96 -4.99
CA GLN A 594 14.83 -8.79 -3.68
C GLN A 594 13.60 -9.69 -3.59
N LEU A 595 13.63 -10.62 -2.63
CA LEU A 595 12.51 -11.50 -2.29
C LEU A 595 11.34 -10.69 -1.70
N ASP A 596 10.15 -10.79 -2.29
CA ASP A 596 8.95 -10.09 -1.82
C ASP A 596 8.47 -10.74 -0.51
N GLN A 597 8.35 -9.93 0.55
CA GLN A 597 7.82 -10.36 1.83
C GLN A 597 6.40 -10.94 1.70
N ARG A 598 5.61 -10.50 0.70
CA ARG A 598 4.28 -11.03 0.42
C ARG A 598 4.32 -12.49 -0.03
N LEU A 599 5.35 -12.88 -0.81
CA LEU A 599 5.55 -14.26 -1.23
C LEU A 599 5.95 -15.14 -0.03
N LEU A 600 6.84 -14.66 0.85
CA LEU A 600 7.17 -15.34 2.10
C LEU A 600 5.94 -15.55 3.00
N LEU A 601 5.09 -14.53 3.15
CA LEU A 601 3.85 -14.63 3.93
C LEU A 601 2.85 -15.61 3.32
N ALA A 602 2.70 -15.62 1.98
CA ALA A 602 1.84 -16.60 1.30
C ALA A 602 2.37 -18.04 1.42
N ILE A 603 3.70 -18.25 1.34
CA ILE A 603 4.33 -19.57 1.57
C ILE A 603 4.09 -20.03 3.02
N GLY A 604 4.33 -19.17 4.01
CA GLY A 604 4.10 -19.51 5.43
C GLY A 604 2.63 -19.84 5.73
N SER A 605 1.70 -19.03 5.20
CA SER A 605 0.25 -19.27 5.34
C SER A 605 -0.19 -20.57 4.66
N TYR A 606 0.37 -20.89 3.50
CA TYR A 606 0.10 -22.14 2.79
C TYR A 606 0.57 -23.36 3.58
N ILE A 607 1.79 -23.32 4.14
CA ILE A 607 2.32 -24.40 4.99
C ILE A 607 1.42 -24.59 6.21
N TRP A 608 1.01 -23.50 6.86
CA TRP A 608 0.14 -23.54 8.04
C TRP A 608 -1.19 -24.24 7.76
N GLU A 609 -1.94 -23.76 6.75
CA GLU A 609 -3.31 -24.21 6.51
C GLU A 609 -3.40 -25.54 5.72
N CYS A 610 -2.44 -25.83 4.83
CA CYS A 610 -2.49 -27.01 3.95
C CYS A 610 -1.59 -28.18 4.37
N ILE A 611 -0.47 -27.92 5.06
CA ILE A 611 0.51 -28.97 5.41
C ILE A 611 0.40 -29.40 6.87
N ILE A 612 0.42 -28.47 7.85
CA ILE A 612 0.42 -28.82 9.28
C ILE A 612 -0.83 -29.64 9.66
N TRP A 613 -2.03 -29.17 9.28
CA TRP A 613 -3.30 -29.83 9.62
C TRP A 613 -3.60 -31.10 8.82
N SER A 614 -2.62 -31.65 8.09
CA SER A 614 -2.71 -32.94 7.41
C SER A 614 -1.55 -33.84 7.87
N PRO A 615 -1.77 -34.84 8.73
CA PRO A 615 -0.68 -35.60 9.35
C PRO A 615 0.20 -36.32 8.32
N LYS A 616 -0.40 -36.90 7.26
CA LYS A 616 0.33 -37.51 6.14
C LYS A 616 1.22 -36.49 5.39
N SER A 617 0.76 -35.25 5.27
CA SER A 617 1.48 -34.19 4.56
C SER A 617 2.60 -33.61 5.43
N LEU A 618 2.32 -33.38 6.72
CA LEU A 618 3.30 -32.95 7.71
C LEU A 618 4.44 -33.96 7.85
N GLU A 619 4.13 -35.25 8.00
CA GLU A 619 5.15 -36.30 8.09
C GLU A 619 6.04 -36.34 6.84
N LYS A 620 5.45 -36.31 5.64
CA LYS A 620 6.21 -36.25 4.38
C LYS A 620 7.07 -34.98 4.29
N PHE A 621 6.53 -33.80 4.63
CA PHE A 621 7.27 -32.53 4.64
C PHE A 621 8.48 -32.57 5.59
N ILE A 622 8.32 -33.18 6.77
CA ILE A 622 9.40 -33.40 7.74
C ILE A 622 10.45 -34.38 7.20
N ARG A 623 10.02 -35.51 6.62
CA ARG A 623 10.91 -36.50 5.96
C ARG A 623 11.74 -35.90 4.81
N TYR A 624 11.21 -34.91 4.07
CA TYR A 624 11.95 -34.16 3.05
C TYR A 624 12.90 -33.08 3.62
N GLY A 625 13.03 -32.95 4.94
CA GLY A 625 13.92 -31.99 5.59
C GLY A 625 13.34 -30.60 5.83
N GLY A 626 12.01 -30.43 5.70
CA GLY A 626 11.33 -29.14 5.85
C GLY A 626 11.59 -28.45 7.20
N VAL A 627 11.90 -29.20 8.27
CA VAL A 627 12.22 -28.64 9.59
C VAL A 627 13.51 -27.80 9.56
N TYR A 628 14.58 -28.30 8.92
CA TYR A 628 15.85 -27.57 8.82
C TYR A 628 15.64 -26.27 8.02
N ILE A 629 14.98 -26.38 6.86
CA ILE A 629 14.71 -25.27 5.94
C ILE A 629 13.87 -24.16 6.60
N ILE A 630 12.92 -24.50 7.47
CA ILE A 630 12.12 -23.52 8.21
C ILE A 630 12.97 -22.79 9.27
N LEU A 631 13.91 -23.49 9.93
CA LEU A 631 14.86 -22.87 10.85
C LEU A 631 15.86 -21.95 10.13
N ASP A 632 16.41 -22.39 9.00
CA ASP A 632 17.30 -21.59 8.14
C ASP A 632 16.60 -20.30 7.66
N LEU A 633 15.31 -20.40 7.30
CA LEU A 633 14.51 -19.22 6.96
C LEU A 633 14.27 -18.31 8.17
N ILE A 634 13.96 -18.84 9.36
CA ILE A 634 13.75 -18.05 10.57
C ILE A 634 14.97 -17.19 10.93
N GLU A 635 16.19 -17.69 10.69
CA GLU A 635 17.44 -16.93 10.83
C GLU A 635 17.46 -15.72 9.86
N ILE A 636 17.17 -15.97 8.57
CA ILE A 636 17.37 -15.01 7.46
C ILE A 636 16.22 -13.98 7.32
N VAL A 637 14.96 -14.35 7.55
CA VAL A 637 13.81 -13.51 7.11
C VAL A 637 13.53 -12.29 7.99
N PRO A 638 12.97 -11.20 7.43
CA PRO A 638 12.53 -10.02 8.18
C PRO A 638 11.46 -10.31 9.25
N TYR A 639 11.40 -9.47 10.29
CA TYR A 639 10.58 -9.65 11.50
C TYR A 639 9.15 -10.17 11.26
N CYS A 640 8.39 -9.56 10.34
CA CYS A 640 6.99 -9.94 10.09
C CYS A 640 6.87 -11.38 9.58
N SER A 641 7.72 -11.77 8.62
CA SER A 641 7.81 -13.14 8.12
C SER A 641 8.37 -14.08 9.21
N ARG A 642 9.35 -13.63 10.00
CA ARG A 642 9.93 -14.41 11.10
C ARG A 642 8.88 -14.78 12.15
N CYS A 643 7.99 -13.84 12.50
CA CYS A 643 6.91 -14.09 13.45
C CYS A 643 5.88 -15.08 12.91
N LEU A 644 5.61 -15.08 11.59
CA LEU A 644 4.78 -16.11 10.95
C LEU A 644 5.48 -17.48 10.98
N PHE A 645 6.73 -17.58 10.52
CA PHE A 645 7.44 -18.86 10.46
C PHE A 645 7.71 -19.45 11.86
N LEU A 646 7.91 -18.64 12.90
CA LEU A 646 7.96 -19.11 14.28
C LEU A 646 6.62 -19.67 14.78
N ALA A 647 5.48 -19.12 14.35
CA ALA A 647 4.17 -19.68 14.69
C ALA A 647 3.92 -21.01 13.95
N VAL A 648 4.16 -21.04 12.63
CA VAL A 648 4.15 -22.26 11.80
C VAL A 648 5.02 -23.36 12.43
N PHE A 649 6.24 -23.01 12.86
CA PHE A 649 7.17 -23.94 13.50
C PHE A 649 6.73 -24.40 14.90
N THR A 650 6.06 -23.53 15.67
CA THR A 650 5.45 -23.91 16.96
C THR A 650 4.40 -25.00 16.75
N ASP A 651 3.45 -24.77 15.84
CA ASP A 651 2.36 -25.71 15.54
C ASP A 651 2.89 -27.00 14.89
N MET A 652 3.96 -26.94 14.09
CA MET A 652 4.67 -28.14 13.60
C MET A 652 5.22 -28.99 14.74
N CYS A 653 5.87 -28.38 15.74
CA CYS A 653 6.45 -29.09 16.88
C CYS A 653 5.39 -29.62 17.86
N ASP A 654 4.21 -29.01 17.91
CA ASP A 654 3.10 -29.50 18.71
C ASP A 654 2.41 -30.72 18.06
N ASN A 655 2.22 -30.68 16.73
CA ASN A 655 1.59 -31.76 15.96
C ASN A 655 2.54 -32.93 15.63
N PHE A 656 3.86 -32.75 15.66
CA PHE A 656 4.84 -33.79 15.39
C PHE A 656 6.11 -33.65 16.26
N PHE A 657 6.62 -34.75 16.79
CA PHE A 657 7.84 -34.76 17.62
C PHE A 657 9.10 -34.45 16.80
N CYS A 658 9.44 -33.17 16.69
CA CYS A 658 10.60 -32.68 15.94
C CYS A 658 11.96 -32.89 16.65
N GLY A 659 11.99 -33.41 17.88
CA GLY A 659 13.18 -33.45 18.77
C GLY A 659 14.52 -33.84 18.11
N PRO A 660 14.60 -34.91 17.31
CA PRO A 660 15.78 -35.27 16.51
C PRO A 660 16.35 -34.09 15.70
N PHE A 661 15.50 -33.43 14.92
CA PHE A 661 15.86 -32.31 14.06
C PHE A 661 16.29 -31.07 14.88
N LEU A 662 15.66 -30.87 16.05
CA LEU A 662 16.00 -29.78 16.97
C LEU A 662 17.40 -29.96 17.59
N CYS A 663 17.77 -31.20 17.90
CA CYS A 663 19.11 -31.55 18.39
C CYS A 663 20.18 -31.44 17.30
N THR A 664 19.84 -31.85 16.06
CA THR A 664 20.81 -31.93 14.96
C THR A 664 21.07 -30.60 14.26
N TRP A 665 20.07 -29.72 14.09
CA TRP A 665 20.21 -28.43 13.37
C TRP A 665 21.34 -27.55 13.93
N ARG A 666 22.02 -26.85 13.03
CA ARG A 666 23.01 -25.81 13.31
C ARG A 666 22.87 -24.71 12.27
N ALA A 667 23.13 -23.47 12.65
CA ALA A 667 23.10 -22.32 11.76
C ALA A 667 24.20 -22.37 10.69
N THR A 668 24.20 -21.36 9.82
CA THR A 668 25.22 -21.13 8.78
C THR A 668 26.67 -21.12 9.33
N ASP A 669 26.87 -20.67 10.57
CA ASP A 669 28.15 -20.67 11.28
C ASP A 669 28.64 -22.05 11.78
N LYS A 670 27.79 -23.08 11.68
CA LYS A 670 27.95 -24.46 12.21
C LYS A 670 28.10 -24.58 13.74
N ARG A 671 28.11 -23.47 14.48
CA ARG A 671 28.35 -23.38 15.93
C ARG A 671 27.07 -23.12 16.71
N THR A 672 26.22 -22.20 16.27
CA THR A 672 24.97 -21.89 16.98
C THR A 672 23.91 -22.97 16.71
N GLY A 673 23.31 -23.45 17.81
CA GLY A 673 22.18 -24.38 17.79
C GLY A 673 20.86 -23.67 18.11
N LEU A 674 19.74 -24.40 18.04
CA LEU A 674 18.39 -23.87 18.19
C LEU A 674 18.22 -22.92 19.39
N MET A 675 18.71 -23.29 20.57
CA MET A 675 18.53 -22.50 21.79
C MET A 675 19.26 -21.14 21.74
N SER A 676 20.39 -21.05 21.02
CA SER A 676 21.11 -19.79 20.80
C SER A 676 20.40 -18.93 19.72
N LEU A 677 19.87 -19.54 18.65
CA LEU A 677 19.02 -18.85 17.67
C LEU A 677 17.78 -18.24 18.34
N LEU A 678 17.07 -19.02 19.16
CA LEU A 678 15.88 -18.56 19.89
C LEU A 678 16.23 -17.43 20.88
N ALA A 679 17.35 -17.56 21.61
CA ALA A 679 17.82 -16.52 22.52
C ALA A 679 18.26 -15.24 21.80
N LYS A 680 18.92 -15.34 20.63
CA LYS A 680 19.27 -14.20 19.77
C LYS A 680 18.01 -13.47 19.29
N ILE A 681 17.03 -14.17 18.73
CA ILE A 681 15.76 -13.58 18.26
C ILE A 681 14.99 -12.94 19.42
N TRP A 682 15.08 -13.50 20.64
CA TRP A 682 14.51 -12.88 21.84
C TRP A 682 15.17 -11.54 22.18
N ARG A 683 16.51 -11.47 22.12
CA ARG A 683 17.26 -10.22 22.37
C ARG A 683 16.96 -9.16 21.31
N GLU A 684 16.92 -9.53 20.02
CA GLU A 684 16.51 -8.64 18.92
C GLU A 684 15.09 -8.07 19.12
N GLU A 685 14.14 -8.90 19.56
CA GLU A 685 12.78 -8.45 19.88
C GLU A 685 12.75 -7.51 21.08
N GLU A 686 13.41 -7.85 22.19
CA GLU A 686 13.44 -7.01 23.40
C GLU A 686 14.07 -5.62 23.15
N ILE A 687 15.06 -5.53 22.25
CA ILE A 687 15.59 -4.25 21.76
C ILE A 687 14.51 -3.49 20.98
N ARG A 688 13.82 -4.14 20.04
CA ARG A 688 12.75 -3.53 19.20
C ARG A 688 11.57 -2.97 20.02
N ILE A 689 11.28 -3.54 21.19
CA ILE A 689 10.19 -3.09 22.08
C ILE A 689 10.67 -2.27 23.31
N GLU A 690 11.95 -1.90 23.33
CA GLU A 690 12.61 -1.10 24.37
C GLU A 690 12.47 -1.67 25.80
N VAL A 691 12.74 -2.97 25.98
CA VAL A 691 12.85 -3.61 27.32
C VAL A 691 14.19 -3.27 27.98
N LYS A 692 14.14 -2.89 29.26
CA LYS A 692 15.32 -2.46 30.03
C LYS A 692 16.20 -3.65 30.46
N ARG A 693 17.35 -3.85 29.80
CA ARG A 693 18.46 -4.72 30.24
C ARG A 693 19.68 -3.90 30.73
N ASN A 694 20.59 -4.58 31.42
CA ASN A 694 21.96 -4.11 31.73
C ASN A 694 22.91 -4.48 30.58
N VAL A 695 24.19 -4.09 30.68
CA VAL A 695 25.22 -4.36 29.65
C VAL A 695 25.46 -5.87 29.51
N ASP A 696 25.68 -6.54 30.62
CA ASP A 696 25.80 -8.00 30.83
C ASP A 696 24.49 -8.78 30.60
N GLY A 697 23.56 -8.24 29.80
CA GLY A 697 22.32 -8.90 29.38
C GLY A 697 21.28 -9.16 30.48
N THR A 698 21.60 -8.88 31.75
CA THR A 698 20.70 -9.10 32.90
C THR A 698 19.52 -8.14 32.93
N VAL A 699 18.45 -8.47 33.66
CA VAL A 699 17.26 -7.62 33.78
C VAL A 699 17.55 -6.39 34.65
N LYS A 700 17.33 -5.19 34.10
CA LYS A 700 17.55 -3.91 34.78
C LYS A 700 16.39 -3.51 35.69
N ASP A 701 15.16 -3.73 35.24
CA ASP A 701 13.95 -3.36 35.99
C ASP A 701 13.43 -4.55 36.81
N VAL A 702 13.82 -4.59 38.08
CA VAL A 702 13.41 -5.64 39.02
C VAL A 702 11.93 -5.50 39.43
N LYS A 703 11.31 -4.33 39.24
CA LYS A 703 9.89 -4.09 39.56
C LYS A 703 8.96 -4.43 38.39
N LEU A 704 9.39 -4.16 37.16
CA LEU A 704 8.62 -4.39 35.93
C LEU A 704 9.44 -5.21 34.90
N PRO A 705 9.93 -6.42 35.25
CA PRO A 705 10.69 -7.27 34.35
C PRO A 705 9.92 -7.58 33.06
N GLN A 706 10.62 -7.50 31.93
CA GLN A 706 10.14 -7.74 30.55
C GLN A 706 8.92 -6.92 30.08
N MET A 707 8.57 -5.83 30.77
CA MET A 707 7.52 -4.92 30.34
C MET A 707 8.04 -4.04 29.19
N SER A 708 7.31 -3.97 28.08
CA SER A 708 7.68 -3.11 26.94
C SER A 708 7.37 -1.64 27.22
N LYS A 709 8.10 -0.71 26.59
CA LYS A 709 7.82 0.73 26.72
C LYS A 709 6.39 1.09 26.29
N LYS A 710 5.89 0.44 25.23
CA LYS A 710 4.50 0.63 24.75
C LYS A 710 3.48 0.08 25.75
N GLN A 711 3.71 -1.10 26.30
CA GLN A 711 2.86 -1.65 27.36
C GLN A 711 2.85 -0.73 28.58
N TRP A 712 4.03 -0.27 29.04
CA TRP A 712 4.14 0.65 30.17
C TRP A 712 3.34 1.93 29.98
N LEU A 713 3.45 2.60 28.82
CA LEU A 713 2.64 3.77 28.48
C LEU A 713 1.14 3.45 28.50
N ASN A 714 0.73 2.32 27.92
CA ASN A 714 -0.67 1.89 27.90
C ASN A 714 -1.22 1.54 29.31
N THR A 715 -0.39 1.02 30.21
CA THR A 715 -0.79 0.62 31.57
C THR A 715 -0.85 1.80 32.55
N TYR A 716 0.08 2.77 32.43
CA TYR A 716 0.24 3.84 33.43
C TYR A 716 -0.19 5.23 32.94
N CYS A 717 -0.14 5.51 31.63
CA CYS A 717 -0.42 6.84 31.08
C CYS A 717 -1.73 6.94 30.28
N ILE A 718 -2.36 5.80 29.96
CA ILE A 718 -3.61 5.73 29.21
C ILE A 718 -4.71 5.12 30.10
N LYS A 719 -5.96 5.55 29.89
CA LYS A 719 -7.12 4.97 30.57
C LYS A 719 -7.41 3.57 30.03
N LEU A 720 -7.37 2.58 30.91
CA LEU A 720 -7.61 1.17 30.60
C LEU A 720 -9.10 0.92 30.30
N ALA A 721 -9.36 0.00 29.38
CA ALA A 721 -10.70 -0.44 28.98
C ALA A 721 -10.96 -1.87 29.46
N ARG A 722 -12.23 -2.22 29.71
CA ARG A 722 -12.63 -3.52 30.28
C ARG A 722 -12.14 -4.72 29.47
N ASP A 723 -12.14 -4.58 28.15
CA ASP A 723 -11.92 -5.70 27.23
C ASP A 723 -10.45 -5.80 26.74
N ASN A 724 -9.55 -4.90 27.20
CA ASN A 724 -8.20 -4.75 26.67
C ASN A 724 -7.13 -4.71 27.77
N SER A 725 -6.37 -5.81 27.93
CA SER A 725 -5.11 -5.83 28.70
C SER A 725 -3.92 -5.48 27.80
N PRO A 726 -3.14 -4.43 28.11
CA PRO A 726 -1.86 -4.16 27.44
C PRO A 726 -0.88 -5.34 27.44
N ALA A 727 -0.80 -6.13 28.51
CA ALA A 727 0.06 -7.31 28.59
C ALA A 727 -0.30 -8.38 27.54
N ILE A 728 -1.60 -8.65 27.36
CA ILE A 728 -2.10 -9.62 26.38
C ILE A 728 -1.89 -9.11 24.95
N ILE A 729 -2.15 -7.83 24.69
CA ILE A 729 -1.91 -7.19 23.38
C ILE A 729 -0.41 -7.27 23.00
N ASP A 730 0.49 -7.07 23.97
CA ASP A 730 1.95 -7.20 23.82
C ASP A 730 2.41 -8.66 23.59
N MET A 731 1.61 -9.67 23.96
CA MET A 731 1.90 -11.09 23.68
C MET A 731 1.47 -11.53 22.27
N ILE A 732 0.25 -11.20 21.83
CA ILE A 732 -0.36 -11.75 20.61
C ILE A 732 0.54 -11.57 19.38
N GLY A 733 1.09 -10.36 19.19
CA GLY A 733 1.94 -10.01 18.04
C GLY A 733 3.45 -10.18 18.21
N SER A 734 3.94 -10.59 19.39
CA SER A 734 5.38 -10.69 19.68
C SER A 734 5.93 -12.08 19.36
N VAL A 735 7.17 -12.17 18.87
CA VAL A 735 7.88 -13.46 18.69
C VAL A 735 8.11 -14.19 20.02
N ARG A 736 8.20 -13.46 21.14
CA ARG A 736 8.44 -14.02 22.49
C ARG A 736 7.41 -15.09 22.88
N SER A 737 6.13 -14.91 22.52
CA SER A 737 5.11 -15.92 22.86
C SER A 737 5.35 -17.25 22.13
N LYS A 738 5.88 -17.21 20.90
CA LYS A 738 6.14 -18.40 20.07
C LYS A 738 7.40 -19.11 20.55
N ILE A 739 8.46 -18.34 20.81
CA ILE A 739 9.71 -18.85 21.41
C ILE A 739 9.42 -19.54 22.75
N PHE A 740 8.60 -18.94 23.63
CA PHE A 740 8.17 -19.56 24.88
C PHE A 740 7.43 -20.89 24.66
N SER A 741 6.45 -20.93 23.75
CA SER A 741 5.73 -22.16 23.42
C SER A 741 6.65 -23.26 22.88
N ILE A 742 7.61 -22.94 22.02
CA ILE A 742 8.61 -23.89 21.50
C ILE A 742 9.42 -24.49 22.67
N CYS A 743 9.90 -23.66 23.60
CA CYS A 743 10.59 -24.16 24.79
C CYS A 743 9.70 -25.07 25.66
N LYS A 744 8.41 -24.73 25.84
CA LYS A 744 7.46 -25.58 26.60
C LYS A 744 7.09 -26.89 25.90
N ILE A 745 7.10 -26.94 24.56
CA ILE A 745 6.95 -28.19 23.80
C ILE A 745 8.20 -29.08 24.01
N ILE A 746 9.41 -28.50 24.00
CA ILE A 746 10.66 -29.23 24.29
C ILE A 746 10.66 -29.76 25.74
N GLU A 747 10.25 -28.94 26.72
CA GLU A 747 10.11 -29.37 28.13
C GLU A 747 9.08 -30.49 28.31
N ARG A 748 7.96 -30.45 27.57
CA ARG A 748 6.91 -31.50 27.63
C ARG A 748 7.42 -32.85 27.12
N ASP A 749 8.16 -32.85 26.03
CA ASP A 749 8.70 -34.06 25.39
C ASP A 749 10.17 -34.33 25.79
N ASN A 750 10.63 -33.80 26.94
CA ASN A 750 12.03 -33.74 27.35
C ASN A 750 12.72 -35.11 27.42
N GLU A 751 12.05 -36.16 27.91
CA GLU A 751 12.60 -37.52 27.94
C GLU A 751 13.00 -38.00 26.53
N LYS A 752 12.14 -37.75 25.54
CA LYS A 752 12.39 -38.10 24.14
C LYS A 752 13.44 -37.20 23.51
N TYR A 753 13.49 -35.94 23.91
CA TYR A 753 14.49 -34.97 23.46
C TYR A 753 15.89 -35.34 23.91
N GLU A 754 16.07 -35.66 25.20
CA GLU A 754 17.37 -36.10 25.75
C GLU A 754 17.77 -37.46 25.17
N MET A 755 16.86 -38.44 25.03
CA MET A 755 17.15 -39.70 24.32
C MET A 755 17.65 -39.47 22.87
N ALA A 756 17.06 -38.50 22.14
CA ALA A 756 17.53 -38.16 20.79
C ALA A 756 18.91 -37.49 20.80
N LYS A 757 19.15 -36.58 21.74
CA LYS A 757 20.42 -35.86 21.95
C LYS A 757 21.57 -36.82 22.30
N GLU A 758 21.32 -37.79 23.16
CA GLU A 758 22.23 -38.89 23.49
C GLU A 758 22.49 -39.80 22.28
N HIS A 759 21.42 -40.22 21.57
CA HIS A 759 21.52 -41.07 20.39
C HIS A 759 22.40 -40.47 19.28
N TYR A 760 22.25 -39.17 18.99
CA TYR A 760 23.10 -38.47 18.03
C TYR A 760 24.48 -38.08 18.57
N LYS A 761 24.81 -38.45 19.82
CA LYS A 761 26.09 -38.18 20.52
C LYS A 761 26.56 -36.73 20.40
N LYS A 762 25.64 -35.76 20.34
CA LYS A 762 25.94 -34.33 20.19
C LYS A 762 26.33 -33.70 21.52
N LEU A 763 27.44 -34.18 22.08
CA LEU A 763 28.18 -33.51 23.14
C LEU A 763 28.63 -32.12 22.66
N HIS A 764 28.57 -31.16 23.58
CA HIS A 764 28.92 -29.75 23.41
C HIS A 764 28.07 -28.91 22.44
N ALA A 765 27.26 -28.05 23.05
CA ALA A 765 27.44 -26.61 22.87
C ALA A 765 27.23 -25.96 24.25
N ASN A 766 28.31 -25.51 24.91
CA ASN A 766 28.16 -24.69 26.12
C ASN A 766 27.49 -23.38 25.69
N LEU A 767 26.27 -23.14 26.16
CA LEU A 767 25.52 -21.93 25.85
C LEU A 767 26.27 -20.72 26.42
N SER A 768 26.37 -19.65 25.62
CA SER A 768 27.00 -18.40 26.02
C SER A 768 26.34 -17.80 27.26
N MET A 769 27.06 -16.96 28.00
CA MET A 769 26.55 -16.27 29.18
C MET A 769 25.24 -15.53 28.90
N GLU A 770 25.18 -14.76 27.81
CA GLU A 770 23.95 -14.08 27.37
C GLU A 770 22.80 -15.04 27.04
N ASP A 771 23.10 -16.19 26.44
CA ASP A 771 22.08 -17.18 26.08
C ASP A 771 21.55 -17.90 27.32
N ARG A 772 22.41 -18.33 28.26
CA ARG A 772 21.95 -18.92 29.54
C ARG A 772 21.10 -17.93 30.33
N ILE A 773 21.51 -16.67 30.43
CA ILE A 773 20.75 -15.58 31.04
C ILE A 773 19.41 -15.38 30.33
N THR A 774 19.41 -15.35 28.99
CA THR A 774 18.19 -15.13 28.20
C THR A 774 17.22 -16.29 28.34
N ILE A 775 17.67 -17.55 28.22
CA ILE A 775 16.84 -18.76 28.34
C ILE A 775 16.20 -18.85 29.74
N SER A 776 16.97 -18.60 30.80
CA SER A 776 16.46 -18.48 32.17
C SER A 776 15.35 -17.42 32.33
N THR A 777 15.35 -16.40 31.48
CA THR A 777 14.31 -15.36 31.42
C THR A 777 13.13 -15.77 30.51
N ILE A 778 13.37 -16.57 29.46
CA ILE A 778 12.32 -17.18 28.62
C ILE A 778 11.45 -18.11 29.48
N GLU A 779 12.04 -18.99 30.28
CA GLU A 779 11.32 -19.94 31.14
C GLU A 779 10.28 -19.26 32.06
N LEU A 780 10.58 -18.04 32.52
CA LEU A 780 9.74 -17.25 33.43
C LEU A 780 8.73 -16.35 32.72
N TYR A 781 8.82 -16.19 31.39
CA TYR A 781 8.06 -15.20 30.61
C TYR A 781 6.55 -15.20 30.89
N PHE A 782 5.91 -16.37 30.84
CA PHE A 782 4.45 -16.46 31.07
C PHE A 782 4.07 -16.07 32.51
N THR A 783 4.88 -16.49 33.50
CA THR A 783 4.69 -16.12 34.91
C THR A 783 4.83 -14.61 35.14
N LEU A 784 5.81 -13.99 34.48
CA LEU A 784 6.00 -12.54 34.50
C LEU A 784 4.86 -11.81 33.78
N LYS A 785 4.40 -12.31 32.62
CA LYS A 785 3.26 -11.75 31.89
C LYS A 785 1.96 -11.83 32.66
N LEU A 786 1.69 -12.95 33.33
CA LEU A 786 0.53 -13.11 34.21
C LEU A 786 0.57 -12.07 35.35
N GLY A 787 1.74 -11.84 35.95
CA GLY A 787 1.92 -10.79 36.97
C GLY A 787 1.70 -9.36 36.45
N GLN A 788 2.09 -9.07 35.21
CA GLN A 788 1.78 -7.79 34.56
C GLN A 788 0.25 -7.60 34.37
N VAL A 789 -0.51 -8.66 34.04
CA VAL A 789 -1.98 -8.60 33.98
C VAL A 789 -2.59 -8.25 35.34
N TRP A 790 -2.08 -8.80 36.45
CA TRP A 790 -2.56 -8.44 37.80
C TRP A 790 -2.29 -6.97 38.16
N ILE A 791 -1.17 -6.40 37.72
CA ILE A 791 -0.91 -4.95 37.83
C ILE A 791 -1.91 -4.14 36.99
N GLU A 792 -2.21 -4.58 35.76
CA GLU A 792 -3.16 -3.91 34.88
C GLU A 792 -4.59 -3.95 35.44
N VAL A 793 -5.01 -5.05 36.07
CA VAL A 793 -6.28 -5.15 36.81
C VAL A 793 -6.30 -4.19 38.01
N ALA A 794 -5.22 -4.12 38.79
CA ALA A 794 -5.13 -3.18 39.91
C ALA A 794 -5.21 -1.72 39.45
N LYS A 795 -4.51 -1.36 38.36
CA LYS A 795 -4.58 -0.02 37.77
C LYS A 795 -5.91 0.29 37.11
N TYR A 796 -6.62 -0.70 36.56
CA TYR A 796 -7.99 -0.50 36.06
C TYR A 796 -8.93 -0.09 37.20
N PHE A 797 -8.91 -0.81 38.33
CA PHE A 797 -9.75 -0.47 39.49
C PHE A 797 -9.42 0.93 40.06
N GLU A 798 -8.13 1.26 40.18
CA GLU A 798 -7.66 2.59 40.59
C GLU A 798 -8.16 3.71 39.65
N GLN A 799 -8.03 3.53 38.33
CA GLN A 799 -8.48 4.50 37.31
C GLN A 799 -10.01 4.67 37.20
N VAL A 800 -10.79 3.71 37.72
CA VAL A 800 -12.26 3.75 37.73
C VAL A 800 -12.81 4.19 39.10
N GLY A 801 -11.95 4.30 40.13
CA GLY A 801 -12.35 4.67 41.49
C GLY A 801 -13.03 3.53 42.27
N ILE A 802 -12.81 2.28 41.86
CA ILE A 802 -13.36 1.09 42.53
C ILE A 802 -12.32 0.56 43.53
N THR A 803 -12.70 0.42 44.80
CA THR A 803 -11.88 -0.26 45.81
C THR A 803 -12.40 -1.68 46.03
N PRO A 804 -11.63 -2.74 45.68
CA PRO A 804 -12.03 -4.11 45.95
C PRO A 804 -11.95 -4.39 47.46
N LEU A 805 -13.05 -4.89 48.03
CA LEU A 805 -13.21 -5.11 49.47
C LEU A 805 -12.94 -6.58 49.86
N GLY A 806 -12.57 -6.80 51.11
CA GLY A 806 -12.41 -8.15 51.68
C GLY A 806 -11.39 -9.02 50.93
N MET A 807 -11.81 -10.24 50.57
CA MET A 807 -10.94 -11.26 49.96
C MET A 807 -10.37 -10.83 48.60
N ASP A 808 -11.14 -10.10 47.78
CA ASP A 808 -10.70 -9.72 46.43
C ASP A 808 -9.55 -8.70 46.47
N GLY A 809 -9.61 -7.75 47.40
CA GLY A 809 -8.52 -6.79 47.65
C GLY A 809 -7.26 -7.48 48.18
N GLN A 810 -7.40 -8.47 49.07
CA GLN A 810 -6.28 -9.28 49.55
C GLN A 810 -5.67 -10.13 48.43
N ALA A 811 -6.48 -10.79 47.60
CA ALA A 811 -6.01 -11.59 46.48
C ALA A 811 -5.25 -10.75 45.44
N LEU A 812 -5.78 -9.58 45.08
CA LEU A 812 -5.14 -8.63 44.17
C LEU A 812 -3.80 -8.14 44.71
N PHE A 813 -3.74 -7.80 46.01
CA PHE A 813 -2.49 -7.44 46.69
C PHE A 813 -1.46 -8.57 46.68
N LEU A 814 -1.86 -9.79 47.06
CA LEU A 814 -0.98 -10.97 47.10
C LEU A 814 -0.43 -11.33 45.71
N MET A 815 -1.25 -11.29 44.67
CA MET A 815 -0.79 -11.56 43.30
C MET A 815 0.17 -10.47 42.77
N THR A 816 -0.08 -9.21 43.13
CA THR A 816 0.84 -8.09 42.82
C THR A 816 2.18 -8.23 43.56
N GLN A 817 2.15 -8.60 44.84
CA GLN A 817 3.34 -8.85 45.65
C GLN A 817 4.12 -10.06 45.12
N ARG A 818 3.43 -11.13 44.70
CA ARG A 818 4.04 -12.32 44.09
C ARG A 818 4.81 -12.00 42.81
N TYR A 819 4.30 -11.09 41.97
CA TYR A 819 5.04 -10.63 40.79
C TYR A 819 6.32 -9.88 41.13
N LEU A 820 6.30 -9.01 42.15
CA LEU A 820 7.51 -8.32 42.64
C LEU A 820 8.54 -9.30 43.23
N LEU A 821 8.10 -10.41 43.84
CA LEU A 821 8.98 -11.50 44.27
C LEU A 821 9.59 -12.25 43.09
N TRP A 822 8.82 -12.55 42.04
CA TRP A 822 9.36 -13.13 40.80
C TRP A 822 10.43 -12.25 40.13
N GLY A 823 10.28 -10.92 40.17
CA GLY A 823 11.31 -9.99 39.71
C GLY A 823 12.64 -10.14 40.47
N LYS A 824 12.59 -10.26 41.80
CA LYS A 824 13.79 -10.54 42.63
C LYS A 824 14.41 -11.91 42.31
N MET A 825 13.58 -12.95 42.32
CA MET A 825 14.02 -14.33 42.01
C MET A 825 14.65 -14.45 40.62
N THR A 826 14.17 -13.68 39.64
CA THR A 826 14.78 -13.61 38.29
C THR A 826 16.21 -13.08 38.37
N LYS A 827 16.44 -11.98 39.10
CA LYS A 827 17.79 -11.42 39.30
C LYS A 827 18.69 -12.38 40.08
N GLU A 828 18.18 -13.03 41.13
CA GLU A 828 18.92 -14.03 41.92
C GLU A 828 19.25 -15.30 41.12
N ARG A 829 18.41 -15.68 40.15
CA ARG A 829 18.71 -16.78 39.21
C ARG A 829 19.77 -16.37 38.18
N GLN A 830 19.68 -15.15 37.64
CA GLN A 830 20.70 -14.62 36.72
C GLN A 830 22.06 -14.47 37.42
N ALA A 831 22.13 -13.94 38.64
CA ALA A 831 23.37 -13.84 39.41
C ALA A 831 24.02 -15.21 39.68
N ARG A 832 23.22 -16.24 39.96
CA ARG A 832 23.74 -17.61 40.12
C ARG A 832 24.26 -18.21 38.81
N ILE A 833 23.66 -17.88 37.66
CA ILE A 833 24.15 -18.30 36.34
C ILE A 833 25.51 -17.67 36.04
N ILE A 834 25.66 -16.37 36.33
CA ILE A 834 26.94 -15.66 36.22
C ILE A 834 28.00 -16.35 37.09
N GLN A 835 27.72 -16.56 38.37
CA GLN A 835 28.61 -17.24 39.32
C GLN A 835 28.89 -18.72 39.02
N SER A 836 28.09 -19.39 38.17
CA SER A 836 28.43 -20.72 37.66
C SER A 836 29.34 -20.65 36.44
N ILE A 837 29.15 -19.69 35.55
CA ILE A 837 30.00 -19.51 34.36
C ILE A 837 31.39 -19.02 34.76
N GLU A 838 31.46 -18.02 35.64
CA GLU A 838 32.72 -17.54 36.22
C GLU A 838 33.53 -18.70 36.78
N LYS A 839 32.89 -19.70 37.41
CA LYS A 839 33.54 -20.91 37.96
C LYS A 839 33.85 -22.00 36.92
N GLU A 840 33.06 -22.12 35.86
CA GLU A 840 33.37 -22.99 34.72
C GLU A 840 34.64 -22.47 34.02
N GLU A 841 34.70 -21.16 33.74
CA GLU A 841 35.87 -20.47 33.19
C GLU A 841 37.09 -20.56 34.13
N ASP A 842 36.89 -20.36 35.45
CA ASP A 842 37.91 -20.54 36.49
C ASP A 842 38.49 -21.97 36.52
N ILE A 843 37.73 -22.98 36.10
CA ILE A 843 38.18 -24.38 36.04
C ILE A 843 38.87 -24.66 34.70
N GLU A 844 38.29 -24.22 33.59
CA GLU A 844 38.88 -24.36 32.25
C GLU A 844 40.26 -23.68 32.18
N GLU A 845 40.44 -22.47 32.73
CA GLU A 845 41.75 -21.80 32.76
C GLU A 845 42.78 -22.57 33.62
N LYS A 846 42.36 -23.13 34.77
CA LYS A 846 43.24 -23.95 35.63
C LYS A 846 43.64 -25.27 34.96
N ASP A 847 42.73 -25.88 34.21
CA ASP A 847 43.02 -27.07 33.40
C ASP A 847 43.94 -26.75 32.22
N GLU A 848 43.83 -25.58 31.57
CA GLU A 848 44.78 -25.15 30.55
C GLU A 848 46.17 -24.86 31.14
N TYR A 849 46.26 -24.17 32.28
CA TYR A 849 47.55 -24.04 32.99
C TYR A 849 48.12 -25.38 33.42
N ALA A 850 47.29 -26.35 33.82
CA ALA A 850 47.73 -27.71 34.12
C ALA A 850 48.27 -28.42 32.87
N ARG A 851 47.61 -28.31 31.70
CA ARG A 851 48.11 -28.83 30.42
C ARG A 851 49.44 -28.19 30.02
N ILE A 852 49.56 -26.86 30.12
CA ILE A 852 50.79 -26.10 29.81
C ILE A 852 51.93 -26.44 30.79
N ARG A 853 51.60 -26.69 32.06
CA ARG A 853 52.57 -27.19 33.05
C ARG A 853 53.01 -28.61 32.73
N ASN A 854 52.09 -29.49 32.37
CA ASN A 854 52.37 -30.90 32.11
C ASN A 854 53.18 -31.10 30.82
N SER A 855 52.93 -30.31 29.76
CA SER A 855 53.78 -30.37 28.55
C SER A 855 55.21 -29.89 28.81
N LYS A 856 55.40 -28.90 29.69
CA LYS A 856 56.74 -28.51 30.19
C LYS A 856 57.34 -29.53 31.17
N LEU A 857 56.52 -30.24 31.93
CA LEU A 857 56.96 -31.31 32.83
C LEU A 857 57.52 -32.49 32.04
N ILE A 858 56.87 -32.90 30.95
CA ILE A 858 57.36 -33.97 30.06
C ILE A 858 58.76 -33.63 29.54
N LEU A 859 58.95 -32.46 28.93
CA LEU A 859 60.26 -31.99 28.46
C LEU A 859 61.33 -31.93 29.56
N ALA A 860 60.94 -31.66 30.81
CA ALA A 860 61.85 -31.67 31.95
C ALA A 860 62.18 -33.08 32.43
N LEU A 861 61.23 -34.02 32.35
CA LEU A 861 61.43 -35.44 32.67
C LEU A 861 62.32 -36.12 31.61
N ASP A 862 62.07 -35.86 30.32
CA ASP A 862 62.90 -36.34 29.21
C ASP A 862 64.37 -35.90 29.42
N ALA A 863 64.59 -34.63 29.74
CA ALA A 863 65.92 -34.09 30.05
C ALA A 863 66.53 -34.68 31.33
N PHE A 864 65.72 -35.03 32.34
CA PHE A 864 66.19 -35.73 33.53
C PHE A 864 66.60 -37.18 33.22
N ASP A 865 65.89 -37.87 32.32
CA ASP A 865 66.25 -39.23 31.90
C ASP A 865 67.47 -39.25 30.96
N GLU A 866 67.68 -38.24 30.11
CA GLU A 866 68.96 -38.03 29.41
C GLU A 866 70.12 -37.82 30.39
N ILE A 867 69.93 -36.99 31.41
CA ILE A 867 70.93 -36.73 32.46
C ILE A 867 71.19 -37.99 33.29
N ASP A 868 70.16 -38.76 33.66
CA ASP A 868 70.30 -40.02 34.39
C ASP A 868 70.98 -41.09 33.52
N TYR A 869 70.72 -41.14 32.21
CA TYR A 869 71.45 -41.97 31.24
C TYR A 869 72.92 -41.58 31.15
N MET A 870 73.24 -40.28 31.09
CA MET A 870 74.64 -39.80 31.14
C MET A 870 75.33 -40.15 32.45
N TYR A 871 74.68 -40.02 33.61
CA TYR A 871 75.27 -40.43 34.89
C TYR A 871 75.39 -41.95 35.03
N ARG A 872 74.43 -42.74 34.51
CA ARG A 872 74.50 -44.22 34.47
C ARG A 872 75.65 -44.73 33.59
N THR A 873 76.01 -44.02 32.53
CA THR A 873 77.11 -44.42 31.62
C THR A 873 78.47 -43.90 32.09
N THR A 874 78.57 -42.63 32.48
CA THR A 874 79.84 -41.98 32.81
C THR A 874 80.27 -42.16 34.27
N ASP A 875 79.42 -41.87 35.26
CA ASP A 875 79.85 -41.88 36.67
C ASP A 875 79.80 -43.29 37.29
N ARG A 876 80.89 -43.66 37.97
CA ARG A 876 81.00 -44.88 38.76
C ARG A 876 80.37 -44.74 40.14
N SER A 877 80.43 -43.56 40.75
CA SER A 877 79.91 -43.29 42.09
C SER A 877 78.38 -43.33 42.10
N TYR A 878 77.75 -42.67 41.14
CA TYR A 878 76.31 -42.66 40.92
C TYR A 878 75.74 -44.07 40.68
N ARG A 879 76.36 -44.88 39.82
CA ARG A 879 75.98 -46.28 39.60
C ARG A 879 75.99 -47.12 40.88
N ILE A 880 77.01 -46.96 41.73
CA ILE A 880 77.11 -47.69 43.00
C ILE A 880 75.97 -47.26 43.94
N LYS A 881 75.71 -45.94 44.05
CA LYS A 881 74.59 -45.39 44.82
C LYS A 881 73.24 -45.91 44.33
N LYS A 882 72.97 -45.88 43.01
CA LYS A 882 71.74 -46.38 42.41
C LYS A 882 71.55 -47.89 42.63
N LYS A 883 72.60 -48.70 42.53
CA LYS A 883 72.54 -50.12 42.87
C LYS A 883 72.21 -50.37 44.35
N TYR A 884 72.70 -49.52 45.26
CA TYR A 884 72.35 -49.59 46.68
C TYR A 884 70.89 -49.17 46.95
N GLU A 885 70.41 -48.11 46.28
CA GLU A 885 69.00 -47.69 46.30
C GLU A 885 68.06 -48.80 45.79
N GLN A 886 68.41 -49.44 44.67
CA GLN A 886 67.69 -50.58 44.09
C GLN A 886 67.60 -51.78 45.05
N ILE A 887 68.73 -52.19 45.64
CA ILE A 887 68.76 -53.27 46.64
C ILE A 887 67.90 -52.90 47.87
N ARG A 888 67.93 -51.64 48.31
CA ARG A 888 67.09 -51.15 49.40
C ARG A 888 65.59 -51.18 49.05
N GLN A 889 65.21 -50.85 47.82
CA GLN A 889 63.82 -50.93 47.35
C GLN A 889 63.32 -52.37 47.26
N ILE A 890 64.11 -53.29 46.71
CA ILE A 890 63.77 -54.73 46.68
C ILE A 890 63.59 -55.26 48.12
N ASN A 891 64.50 -54.93 49.03
CA ASN A 891 64.42 -55.30 50.45
C ASN A 891 63.31 -54.59 51.24
N LEU A 892 62.61 -53.60 50.67
CA LEU A 892 61.40 -53.00 51.22
C LEU A 892 60.15 -53.68 50.65
N ALA A 893 60.11 -53.96 49.35
CA ALA A 893 59.01 -54.69 48.70
C ALA A 893 58.86 -56.14 49.19
N LEU A 894 59.95 -56.77 49.65
CA LEU A 894 59.95 -58.13 50.22
C LEU A 894 59.59 -58.20 51.72
N LYS A 895 59.20 -57.07 52.35
CA LYS A 895 58.71 -57.04 53.74
C LYS A 895 57.19 -57.14 53.79
N PHE A 896 56.67 -57.98 54.68
CA PHE A 896 55.24 -58.00 55.00
C PHE A 896 54.80 -56.70 55.71
N PRO A 897 53.54 -56.27 55.56
CA PRO A 897 52.96 -55.20 56.36
C PRO A 897 52.95 -55.58 57.85
N SER A 898 53.37 -54.67 58.72
CA SER A 898 53.56 -54.92 60.17
C SER A 898 52.26 -55.00 61.00
N ILE A 899 51.15 -55.40 60.37
CA ILE A 899 49.79 -55.45 60.95
C ILE A 899 49.09 -56.79 60.61
N SER A 900 49.55 -57.52 59.58
CA SER A 900 49.04 -58.84 59.21
C SER A 900 49.91 -59.95 59.82
N GLY A 901 49.30 -60.90 60.53
CA GLY A 901 50.01 -62.05 61.09
C GLY A 901 50.49 -63.04 60.02
N ASP A 902 51.69 -63.60 60.20
CA ASP A 902 52.39 -64.44 59.22
C ASP A 902 51.57 -65.65 58.72
N SER A 903 50.60 -66.14 59.49
CA SER A 903 49.72 -67.26 59.13
C SER A 903 48.78 -66.99 57.95
N HIS A 904 48.65 -65.74 57.49
CA HIS A 904 47.79 -65.36 56.37
C HIS A 904 48.53 -64.62 55.23
N CYS A 905 49.87 -64.64 55.22
CA CYS A 905 50.67 -63.97 54.19
C CYS A 905 51.58 -64.95 53.41
N HIS A 906 51.11 -65.40 52.25
CA HIS A 906 51.91 -66.24 51.36
C HIS A 906 52.90 -65.42 50.53
N ARG A 907 54.19 -65.81 50.50
CA ARG A 907 55.15 -65.27 49.53
C ARG A 907 54.90 -65.88 48.15
N THR A 908 54.69 -65.03 47.16
CA THR A 908 54.53 -65.37 45.74
C THR A 908 55.84 -65.38 44.96
N PHE A 909 56.96 -64.99 45.58
CA PHE A 909 58.30 -64.94 45.00
C PHE A 909 59.19 -66.10 45.50
N GLN A 910 60.02 -66.67 44.61
CA GLN A 910 61.06 -67.63 44.99
C GLN A 910 62.29 -66.92 45.58
N ASP A 911 62.87 -67.44 46.66
CA ASP A 911 63.98 -66.81 47.41
C ASP A 911 65.34 -66.70 46.65
N LYS A 912 65.41 -67.09 45.36
CA LYS A 912 66.65 -67.08 44.55
C LYS A 912 66.46 -66.58 43.10
N ILE A 913 65.77 -65.45 42.93
CA ILE A 913 65.61 -64.79 41.62
C ILE A 913 66.60 -63.63 41.47
N MET A 914 67.55 -63.74 40.53
CA MET A 914 68.50 -62.68 40.15
C MET A 914 67.92 -61.77 39.05
N VAL A 915 66.82 -61.05 39.35
CA VAL A 915 66.17 -60.13 38.40
C VAL A 915 66.24 -58.69 38.91
N THR A 916 66.47 -57.74 38.00
CA THR A 916 66.80 -56.34 38.31
C THR A 916 65.59 -55.43 38.56
N ALA A 917 64.38 -55.84 38.19
CA ALA A 917 63.14 -55.10 38.44
C ALA A 917 61.94 -56.07 38.57
N ILE A 918 60.93 -55.69 39.35
CA ILE A 918 59.68 -56.44 39.51
C ILE A 918 58.53 -55.56 39.03
N PHE A 919 57.91 -55.93 37.91
CA PHE A 919 56.75 -55.25 37.33
C PHE A 919 55.75 -56.27 36.78
N ASN A 920 54.45 -55.94 36.87
CA ASN A 920 53.29 -56.64 36.28
C ASN A 920 53.33 -58.19 36.29
N GLN A 921 53.65 -58.80 37.44
CA GLN A 921 53.42 -60.23 37.65
C GLN A 921 51.98 -60.47 38.15
N HIS A 922 51.13 -61.02 37.30
CA HIS A 922 49.83 -61.56 37.70
C HIS A 922 49.96 -63.05 38.01
N GLN A 923 49.72 -63.44 39.27
CA GLN A 923 49.57 -64.83 39.67
C GLN A 923 48.11 -65.12 40.05
N THR A 924 47.52 -66.15 39.44
CA THR A 924 46.18 -66.63 39.75
C THR A 924 46.22 -67.66 40.89
N VAL A 925 45.90 -67.21 42.10
CA VAL A 925 45.83 -68.10 43.27
C VAL A 925 44.48 -68.82 43.31
N ASN A 926 44.43 -70.05 42.80
CA ASN A 926 43.27 -70.94 42.95
C ASN A 926 43.17 -71.43 44.40
N SER A 927 42.53 -70.64 45.26
CA SER A 927 42.14 -71.06 46.61
C SER A 927 40.92 -71.99 46.53
N GLY A 928 41.16 -73.30 46.71
CA GLY A 928 40.13 -74.34 46.72
C GLY A 928 39.29 -74.33 48.01
N LEU A 929 38.64 -73.21 48.33
CA LEU A 929 37.74 -73.06 49.46
C LEU A 929 36.29 -72.88 48.97
N THR A 930 35.40 -73.69 49.52
CA THR A 930 33.99 -73.79 49.13
C THR A 930 33.19 -72.55 49.52
N THR A 931 32.25 -72.15 48.66
CA THR A 931 31.32 -71.04 48.90
C THR A 931 30.35 -71.35 50.05
N ASP A 932 30.50 -70.64 51.17
CA ASP A 932 29.62 -70.80 52.34
C ASP A 932 28.41 -69.84 52.25
N PRO A 933 27.15 -70.32 52.19
CA PRO A 933 26.00 -69.52 51.77
C PRO A 933 25.34 -68.72 52.91
N CYS A 934 26.11 -68.00 53.74
CA CYS A 934 25.58 -67.23 54.87
C CYS A 934 26.34 -65.93 55.19
N LEU A 935 26.26 -64.92 54.31
CA LEU A 935 26.76 -63.56 54.63
C LEU A 935 25.94 -62.39 54.01
N ASN A 936 24.67 -62.63 53.67
CA ASN A 936 23.75 -61.62 53.17
C ASN A 936 22.99 -60.88 54.30
N GLN A 937 23.70 -60.23 55.23
CA GLN A 937 23.19 -59.11 56.06
C GLN A 937 24.25 -58.53 57.01
N MET A 938 24.88 -57.40 56.65
CA MET A 938 25.27 -56.36 57.61
C MET A 938 25.55 -55.03 56.92
N LYS A 939 25.17 -53.92 57.56
CA LYS A 939 25.39 -52.55 57.05
C LYS A 939 26.70 -51.98 57.61
N LEU A 940 27.65 -51.65 56.72
CA LEU A 940 28.62 -50.58 56.94
C LEU A 940 28.48 -49.60 55.75
N GLY A 941 28.66 -48.29 55.89
CA GLY A 941 29.24 -47.55 57.02
C GLY A 941 30.52 -46.87 56.53
N LYS A 942 30.47 -45.54 56.36
CA LYS A 942 31.54 -44.76 55.70
C LYS A 942 32.92 -45.02 56.30
N ILE A 943 33.87 -45.49 55.49
CA ILE A 943 35.29 -45.24 55.70
C ILE A 943 35.90 -44.72 54.40
N LEU A 944 36.42 -43.50 54.48
CA LEU A 944 37.37 -42.83 53.59
C LEU A 944 38.41 -42.16 54.52
N PRO A 945 39.64 -41.87 54.08
CA PRO A 945 40.30 -42.26 52.83
C PRO A 945 41.67 -42.94 53.09
N ILE A 946 42.41 -43.25 52.01
CA ILE A 946 43.80 -42.78 51.81
C ILE A 946 44.08 -42.84 50.30
N SER A 947 44.85 -41.87 49.80
CA SER A 947 45.23 -41.77 48.38
C SER A 947 46.33 -42.79 48.04
N PRO A 948 46.42 -43.19 46.76
CA PRO A 948 47.58 -42.71 46.02
C PRO A 948 47.19 -41.96 44.74
N CYS A 949 47.96 -40.91 44.44
CA CYS A 949 48.08 -40.42 43.07
C CYS A 949 48.91 -41.43 42.27
N ASP A 950 48.57 -41.63 41.00
CA ASP A 950 49.50 -41.40 39.90
C ASP A 950 48.77 -41.37 38.56
N SER A 951 49.38 -40.74 37.55
CA SER A 951 48.73 -40.37 36.30
C SER A 951 48.79 -41.49 35.25
N TYR A 952 47.62 -41.95 34.79
CA TYR A 952 47.52 -42.72 33.55
C TYR A 952 47.42 -41.80 32.33
N ILE A 953 48.52 -41.69 31.59
CA ILE A 953 48.50 -41.31 30.17
C ILE A 953 48.20 -42.60 29.39
N SER A 954 47.23 -42.55 28.48
CA SER A 954 46.80 -43.72 27.70
C SER A 954 47.21 -43.57 26.23
N ASP A 955 48.43 -44.01 25.91
CA ASP A 955 48.83 -44.24 24.52
C ASP A 955 48.10 -45.49 23.98
N ILE A 956 47.37 -45.32 22.88
CA ILE A 956 46.82 -46.42 22.08
C ILE A 956 47.00 -46.09 20.60
N THR A 957 48.12 -46.55 20.04
CA THR A 957 48.30 -46.74 18.60
C THR A 957 48.00 -48.19 18.21
N TYR A 958 47.67 -48.42 16.95
CA TYR A 958 47.12 -49.67 16.42
C TYR A 958 48.20 -50.71 16.09
N ASP A 959 47.89 -51.99 16.25
CA ASP A 959 47.70 -52.98 15.15
C ASP A 959 47.14 -54.30 15.74
N SER A 960 46.11 -54.93 15.17
CA SER A 960 46.07 -55.87 14.02
C SER A 960 46.98 -57.11 14.22
N GLU A 961 46.58 -58.36 13.91
CA GLU A 961 45.54 -58.88 12.99
C GLU A 961 44.76 -60.09 13.59
N LEU A 962 43.67 -60.53 12.96
CA LEU A 962 43.31 -61.96 12.88
C LEU A 962 42.43 -62.29 11.65
N LEU A 963 42.94 -63.21 10.83
CA LEU A 963 42.55 -63.65 9.49
C LEU A 963 41.03 -63.85 9.18
N PRO A 964 40.58 -63.51 7.95
CA PRO A 964 39.29 -63.91 7.39
C PRO A 964 39.37 -65.23 6.60
N SER A 965 38.22 -65.89 6.37
CA SER A 965 38.12 -67.13 5.60
C SER A 965 37.50 -66.94 4.20
N SER A 966 38.29 -67.19 3.13
CA SER A 966 37.87 -67.57 1.75
C SER A 966 36.91 -66.64 0.97
N LEU A 967 36.91 -66.52 -0.37
CA LEU A 967 37.74 -66.83 -1.55
C LEU A 967 37.07 -65.99 -2.68
N SER A 968 37.68 -65.51 -3.77
CA SER A 968 39.05 -65.49 -4.28
C SER A 968 39.11 -64.47 -5.44
N ASN A 969 40.29 -63.88 -5.70
CA ASN A 969 40.79 -63.30 -6.98
C ASN A 969 39.77 -62.87 -8.07
N THR A 970 39.82 -61.64 -8.61
CA THR A 970 41.02 -61.11 -9.28
C THR A 970 41.20 -59.59 -9.22
N CYS A 971 42.47 -59.19 -9.08
CA CYS A 971 43.24 -58.25 -9.94
C CYS A 971 42.49 -57.45 -11.03
N LEU A 972 42.89 -56.22 -11.38
CA LEU A 972 43.95 -55.31 -10.87
C LEU A 972 43.72 -53.89 -11.45
N SER A 973 44.24 -52.87 -10.76
CA SER A 973 44.70 -51.55 -11.26
C SER A 973 44.33 -51.12 -12.70
N ASN A 974 43.77 -49.92 -12.90
CA ASN A 974 44.60 -48.70 -12.88
C ASN A 974 43.81 -47.41 -12.57
N ILE A 975 44.51 -46.47 -11.93
CA ILE A 975 44.15 -45.05 -11.88
C ILE A 975 44.76 -44.38 -13.11
N GLU A 976 43.98 -43.59 -13.87
CA GLU A 976 44.40 -42.23 -14.26
C GLU A 976 43.31 -41.38 -14.96
N LYS A 977 43.30 -40.09 -14.57
CA LYS A 977 43.05 -38.88 -15.38
C LYS A 977 41.68 -38.56 -16.01
N PHE A 978 41.11 -37.47 -15.44
CA PHE A 978 40.67 -36.22 -16.09
C PHE A 978 39.36 -36.11 -16.91
N LEU A 979 38.66 -35.00 -16.61
CA LEU A 979 37.75 -34.16 -17.43
C LEU A 979 36.28 -34.57 -17.67
N GLU A 980 35.44 -33.56 -17.39
CA GLU A 980 34.20 -33.15 -18.11
C GLU A 980 33.13 -34.24 -18.35
N ASN A 981 32.00 -34.21 -17.64
CA ASN A 981 31.03 -33.08 -17.58
C ASN A 981 30.35 -32.94 -16.20
#